data_AF-A0A4D9EES7-F1
#
_entry.id   AF-A0A4D9EES7-F1
#
_cell.length_a   1.000
_cell.length_b   1.000
_cell.length_c   1.000
_cell.angle_alpha   90.00
_cell.angle_beta   90.00
_cell.angle_gamma   90.00
#
_symmetry.space_group_name_H-M   'P 1'
#
loop_
_entity.id
_entity.type
_entity.pdbx_description
1 polymer ?
#
loop_
_entity_poly.entity_id
_entity_poly.type
_entity_poly.pdbx_seq_one_letter_code
_entity_poly.pdbx_strand_id
1 'polypeptide(L)'
;MPTMLLTRLGLLWVVVPWHAGSVSFPDGAARTECRGRYFWIWLDKAFVGQSRWRYGVYTESGQYIEVTRQLASQCGFMAGTDLRGNPQIRVSFLACSVRNTFDQDFSLQLQVEVTGAVGPSVPYDMTIICPLGVPWSPREIVCEENYMEVSVRRAVPGIAREVLNEDWIAAWPVAQGALNQVWQVVFHFQNGSLLSMPATQAHILGYGVNTTATRVLFRAPYGTAQSEITSVEGLEVEVARATVFYKQAWMILMVDTAVACPVNSPVVNATSLSWVTPRILPSLVLWPEQYQDEVQMGLDGRVIDAGTVARNGYTFLTDSRLIRIVVPIGAPGGLLQSALVGNRYGTRYSIHLLLDRHWQGDESDRTRHRSYRPIRTPFSPQTPRIIDDTVAAQGYFKVRLGHFLPDVELVSVSVGGRPFSRPEAEDRGFDPHEAPNPNDTRAFGLRVPFADPLVQQQYLHGPLRRYTLRLNYTLRLLPTGEAFTQAGLITCDVPDVVPPSFQGSCEAGALALLMTHGTLDRFWVPYVGKRPLSQLAAPHSYRVSDDGRHFHLAVPLLAAGLAYESISLQGLTARLDFSLRDNKTRSVLASFTVVCTFPTGQLLVCLPNGTLVATVLSLDTKPALDPRRTHLRDPSCGPVASNSSRALFSFSLTSCGTTRRFEGGYLVYENEVTFVPEGVPATSPIITRDSRYRLTLRCRYPLREMLWVSAQQQLGEDVVSVPHRPVG
;
A
#
# COMPACT_ATOMS: atom_id res chain seq x y z
N MET A 1 78.81 2.73 52.34
CA MET A 1 77.51 3.35 52.67
C MET A 1 76.88 3.80 51.35
N PRO A 2 75.67 3.32 51.00
CA PRO A 2 75.39 2.92 49.63
C PRO A 2 74.52 3.92 48.86
N THR A 3 74.86 4.13 47.60
CA THR A 3 73.98 4.66 46.55
C THR A 3 73.61 3.49 45.63
N MET A 4 72.33 3.08 45.69
CA MET A 4 71.75 2.06 44.83
C MET A 4 71.65 2.57 43.39
N LEU A 5 72.35 1.89 42.45
CA LEU A 5 72.02 1.96 41.03
C LEU A 5 70.89 0.97 40.73
N LEU A 6 69.72 1.50 40.35
CA LEU A 6 68.63 0.72 39.76
C LEU A 6 68.92 0.47 38.27
N THR A 7 69.17 -0.78 37.92
CA THR A 7 69.14 -1.32 36.56
C THR A 7 67.69 -1.44 36.09
N ARG A 8 67.26 -0.62 35.12
CA ARG A 8 66.01 -0.80 34.38
C ARG A 8 66.21 -1.87 33.31
N LEU A 9 65.61 -3.05 33.50
CA LEU A 9 65.33 -3.99 32.41
C LEU A 9 64.25 -3.40 31.50
N GLY A 10 64.61 -3.04 30.27
CA GLY A 10 63.65 -2.77 29.21
C GLY A 10 63.18 -4.10 28.59
N LEU A 11 61.93 -4.50 28.85
CA LEU A 11 61.25 -5.51 28.05
C LEU A 11 61.02 -4.95 26.64
N LEU A 12 61.82 -5.40 25.67
CA LEU A 12 61.48 -5.27 24.25
C LEU A 12 60.30 -6.19 23.96
N TRP A 13 59.11 -5.62 23.88
CA TRP A 13 57.96 -6.25 23.23
C TRP A 13 58.27 -6.31 21.73
N VAL A 14 58.77 -7.46 21.29
CA VAL A 14 58.78 -7.81 19.86
C VAL A 14 57.31 -7.94 19.45
N VAL A 15 56.77 -6.89 18.83
CA VAL A 15 55.53 -6.96 18.07
C VAL A 15 55.86 -7.79 16.84
N VAL A 16 55.67 -9.11 16.95
CA VAL A 16 55.62 -9.99 15.78
C VAL A 16 54.42 -9.50 14.97
N PRO A 17 54.60 -9.02 13.72
CA PRO A 17 53.45 -8.74 12.88
C PRO A 17 52.74 -10.08 12.69
N TRP A 18 51.49 -10.17 13.17
CA TRP A 18 50.60 -11.23 12.74
C TRP A 18 50.47 -11.11 11.22
N HIS A 19 51.24 -11.90 10.48
CA HIS A 19 50.83 -12.32 9.17
C HIS A 19 49.54 -13.11 9.38
N ALA A 20 48.41 -12.42 9.22
CA ALA A 20 47.10 -13.05 9.18
C ALA A 20 47.17 -14.10 8.05
N GLY A 21 47.32 -15.36 8.45
CA GLY A 21 47.30 -16.48 7.53
C GLY A 21 46.01 -16.44 6.74
N SER A 22 46.11 -16.65 5.43
CA SER A 22 44.97 -16.76 4.52
C SER A 22 43.96 -17.77 5.05
N VAL A 23 42.69 -17.36 5.13
CA VAL A 23 41.61 -18.21 5.66
C VAL A 23 40.87 -18.86 4.49
N SER A 24 40.47 -20.13 4.62
CA SER A 24 39.59 -20.76 3.63
C SER A 24 38.16 -20.25 3.77
N PHE A 25 37.42 -20.17 2.65
CA PHE A 25 36.00 -19.87 2.72
C PHE A 25 35.25 -20.92 3.55
N PRO A 26 34.27 -20.51 4.38
CA PRO A 26 33.34 -21.44 5.00
C PRO A 26 32.57 -22.23 3.94
N ASP A 27 32.14 -23.44 4.30
CA ASP A 27 31.35 -24.28 3.40
C ASP A 27 30.08 -23.56 2.92
N GLY A 28 29.90 -23.51 1.60
CA GLY A 28 28.76 -22.86 0.94
C GLY A 28 28.89 -21.34 0.76
N ALA A 29 29.86 -20.68 1.39
CA ALA A 29 30.05 -19.22 1.28
C ALA A 29 30.62 -18.79 -0.09
N ALA A 30 31.29 -19.71 -0.79
CA ALA A 30 31.80 -19.49 -2.14
C ALA A 30 31.69 -20.76 -3.00
N ARG A 31 31.59 -20.57 -4.32
CA ARG A 31 31.61 -21.64 -5.32
C ARG A 31 32.47 -21.22 -6.49
N THR A 32 33.18 -22.18 -7.07
CA THR A 32 34.04 -21.96 -8.24
C THR A 32 33.76 -22.98 -9.32
N GLU A 33 33.89 -22.58 -10.58
CA GLU A 33 33.65 -23.45 -11.74
C GLU A 33 34.43 -22.97 -12.97
N CYS A 34 34.78 -23.89 -13.86
CA CYS A 34 35.32 -23.58 -15.18
C CYS A 34 34.17 -23.51 -16.20
N ARG A 35 33.91 -22.33 -16.78
CA ARG A 35 32.83 -22.15 -17.77
C ARG A 35 33.40 -21.68 -19.10
N GLY A 36 33.49 -22.59 -20.07
CA GLY A 36 34.00 -22.27 -21.40
C GLY A 36 35.46 -21.81 -21.38
N ARG A 37 35.71 -20.50 -21.43
CA ARG A 37 37.05 -19.88 -21.48
C ARG A 37 37.35 -18.97 -20.27
N TYR A 38 36.63 -19.15 -19.17
CA TYR A 38 36.81 -18.33 -17.98
C TYR A 38 36.60 -19.13 -16.68
N PHE A 39 37.25 -18.66 -15.61
CA PHE A 39 36.98 -19.05 -14.24
C PHE A 39 35.76 -18.28 -13.73
N TRP A 40 34.76 -19.00 -13.24
CA TRP A 40 33.58 -18.43 -12.60
C TRP A 40 33.69 -18.59 -11.09
N ILE A 41 33.59 -17.49 -10.36
CA ILE A 41 33.57 -17.45 -8.90
C ILE A 41 32.25 -16.82 -8.48
N TRP A 42 31.60 -17.42 -7.50
CA TRP A 42 30.35 -16.96 -6.91
C TRP A 42 30.50 -16.89 -5.40
N LEU A 43 29.96 -15.84 -4.78
CA LEU A 43 30.02 -15.60 -3.34
C LEU A 43 28.60 -15.47 -2.79
N ASP A 44 28.31 -16.09 -1.66
CA ASP A 44 27.00 -15.96 -1.02
C ASP A 44 26.81 -14.55 -0.44
N LYS A 45 25.76 -13.85 -0.89
CA LYS A 45 25.44 -12.52 -0.36
C LYS A 45 25.06 -12.53 1.12
N ALA A 46 24.61 -13.65 1.69
CA ALA A 46 24.33 -13.72 3.12
C ALA A 46 25.64 -13.73 3.94
N PHE A 47 26.69 -14.36 3.39
CA PHE A 47 28.03 -14.34 3.95
C PHE A 47 28.70 -12.97 3.77
N VAL A 48 28.62 -12.39 2.57
CA VAL A 48 29.17 -11.06 2.29
C VAL A 48 28.34 -9.97 2.98
N GLY A 49 27.04 -10.16 3.21
CA GLY A 49 26.17 -9.20 3.91
C GLY A 49 26.16 -7.80 3.28
N GLN A 50 26.12 -6.76 4.12
CA GLN A 50 26.35 -5.36 3.71
C GLN A 50 27.84 -4.99 3.64
N SER A 51 28.75 -5.97 3.77
CA SER A 51 30.18 -5.73 3.75
C SER A 51 30.66 -5.25 2.39
N ARG A 52 31.63 -4.33 2.42
CA ARG A 52 32.42 -4.06 1.22
C ARG A 52 33.33 -5.26 1.01
N TRP A 53 33.39 -5.73 -0.23
CA TRP A 53 34.33 -6.75 -0.64
C TRP A 53 35.19 -6.21 -1.77
N ARG A 54 36.43 -6.65 -1.80
CA ARG A 54 37.36 -6.43 -2.90
C ARG A 54 38.05 -7.74 -3.23
N TYR A 55 38.65 -7.80 -4.41
CA TYR A 55 39.40 -8.98 -4.82
C TYR A 55 40.68 -8.56 -5.53
N GLY A 56 41.67 -9.42 -5.44
CA GLY A 56 42.96 -9.20 -6.04
C GLY A 56 43.62 -10.51 -6.41
N VAL A 57 44.69 -10.40 -7.19
CA VAL A 57 45.47 -11.53 -7.68
C VAL A 57 46.93 -11.37 -7.28
N TYR A 58 47.65 -12.47 -7.27
CA TYR A 58 49.08 -12.46 -7.01
C TYR A 58 49.87 -12.39 -8.32
N THR A 59 50.96 -11.65 -8.34
CA THR A 59 51.95 -11.72 -9.42
C THR A 59 52.77 -13.01 -9.32
N GLU A 60 53.55 -13.33 -10.36
CA GLU A 60 54.53 -14.43 -10.29
C GLU A 60 55.58 -14.23 -9.18
N SER A 61 55.86 -12.97 -8.82
CA SER A 61 56.72 -12.61 -7.69
C SER A 61 56.03 -12.68 -6.32
N GLY A 62 54.76 -13.09 -6.26
CA GLY A 62 53.97 -13.20 -5.03
C GLY A 62 53.42 -11.88 -4.50
N GLN A 63 53.49 -10.79 -5.26
CA GLN A 63 52.94 -9.49 -4.86
C GLN A 63 51.42 -9.47 -5.09
N TYR A 64 50.66 -9.05 -4.07
CA TYR A 64 49.21 -8.85 -4.20
C TYR A 64 48.89 -7.58 -4.99
N ILE A 65 47.96 -7.69 -5.94
CA ILE A 65 47.43 -6.58 -6.74
C ILE A 65 45.90 -6.61 -6.66
N GLU A 66 45.32 -5.53 -6.13
CA GLU A 66 43.87 -5.33 -6.13
C GLU A 66 43.35 -5.10 -7.56
N VAL A 67 42.29 -5.83 -7.95
CA VAL A 67 41.69 -5.71 -9.27
C VAL A 67 40.66 -4.56 -9.26
N THR A 68 41.11 -3.39 -9.69
CA THR A 68 40.25 -2.22 -9.91
C THR A 68 39.44 -2.36 -11.19
N ARG A 69 38.41 -1.51 -11.41
CA ARG A 69 37.61 -1.57 -12.66
C ARG A 69 38.44 -1.37 -13.93
N GLN A 70 39.39 -0.44 -13.89
CA GLN A 70 40.28 -0.17 -15.03
C GLN A 70 41.16 -1.40 -15.31
N LEU A 71 41.82 -1.91 -14.27
CA LEU A 71 42.63 -3.12 -14.39
C LEU A 71 41.79 -4.32 -14.84
N ALA A 72 40.54 -4.43 -14.40
CA ALA A 72 39.67 -5.54 -14.72
C ALA A 72 39.48 -5.69 -16.25
N SER A 73 39.07 -4.62 -16.93
CA SER A 73 38.91 -4.63 -18.39
C SER A 73 40.21 -4.91 -19.15
N GLN A 74 41.31 -4.32 -18.70
CA GLN A 74 42.65 -4.50 -19.30
C GLN A 74 43.19 -5.93 -19.12
N CYS A 75 42.88 -6.54 -17.98
CA CYS A 75 43.43 -7.83 -17.57
C CYS A 75 42.49 -9.00 -17.70
N GLY A 76 41.27 -8.83 -18.23
CA GLY A 76 40.35 -9.95 -18.47
C GLY A 76 39.53 -10.39 -17.25
N PHE A 77 39.23 -9.46 -16.35
CA PHE A 77 38.35 -9.68 -15.19
C PHE A 77 37.03 -8.94 -15.37
N MET A 78 35.97 -9.54 -14.87
CA MET A 78 34.65 -8.96 -14.78
C MET A 78 34.07 -9.31 -13.42
N ALA A 79 33.54 -8.32 -12.70
CA ALA A 79 32.82 -8.52 -11.46
C ALA A 79 31.41 -7.93 -11.60
N GLY A 80 30.42 -8.66 -11.11
CA GLY A 80 29.00 -8.28 -11.15
C GLY A 80 28.19 -9.04 -10.12
N THR A 81 26.90 -9.20 -10.37
CA THR A 81 26.00 -10.01 -9.53
C THR A 81 25.21 -11.01 -10.35
N ASP A 82 24.88 -12.15 -9.76
CA ASP A 82 23.87 -13.05 -10.31
C ASP A 82 22.47 -12.40 -10.27
N LEU A 83 21.46 -13.10 -10.82
CA LEU A 83 20.08 -12.60 -10.85
C LEU A 83 19.49 -12.35 -9.45
N ARG A 84 20.00 -13.00 -8.41
CA ARG A 84 19.54 -12.90 -7.01
C ARG A 84 20.35 -11.91 -6.18
N GLY A 85 21.33 -11.23 -6.78
CA GLY A 85 22.19 -10.24 -6.14
C GLY A 85 23.43 -10.82 -5.43
N ASN A 86 23.78 -12.08 -5.68
CA ASN A 86 25.03 -12.66 -5.16
C ASN A 86 26.22 -12.18 -6.00
N PRO A 87 27.33 -11.75 -5.39
CA PRO A 87 28.52 -11.37 -6.14
C PRO A 87 29.04 -12.51 -7.03
N GLN A 88 29.44 -12.15 -8.26
CA GLN A 88 30.09 -13.06 -9.20
C GLN A 88 31.33 -12.40 -9.81
N ILE A 89 32.37 -13.20 -10.03
CA ILE A 89 33.59 -12.81 -10.73
C ILE A 89 33.81 -13.77 -11.89
N ARG A 90 34.07 -13.23 -13.08
CA ARG A 90 34.48 -13.98 -14.28
C ARG A 90 35.89 -13.55 -14.66
N VAL A 91 36.77 -14.52 -14.83
CA VAL A 91 38.19 -14.28 -15.14
C VAL A 91 38.57 -15.07 -16.39
N SER A 92 38.93 -14.40 -17.47
CA SER A 92 39.37 -15.06 -18.72
C SER A 92 40.53 -16.03 -18.42
N PHE A 93 40.59 -17.16 -19.12
CA PHE A 93 41.76 -18.05 -19.08
C PHE A 93 43.05 -17.36 -19.55
N LEU A 94 42.92 -16.28 -20.31
CA LEU A 94 44.03 -15.46 -20.79
C LEU A 94 44.26 -14.21 -19.92
N ALA A 95 43.63 -14.13 -18.74
CA ALA A 95 43.71 -12.98 -17.86
C ALA A 95 45.12 -12.78 -17.27
N CYS A 96 45.41 -11.56 -16.78
CA CYS A 96 46.63 -11.31 -16.02
C CYS A 96 46.70 -12.22 -14.79
N SER A 97 47.91 -12.60 -14.38
CA SER A 97 48.16 -13.50 -13.23
C SER A 97 47.56 -14.91 -13.34
N VAL A 98 46.96 -15.28 -14.47
CA VAL A 98 46.62 -16.69 -14.74
C VAL A 98 47.88 -17.40 -15.21
N ARG A 99 48.25 -18.46 -14.49
CA ARG A 99 49.32 -19.35 -14.92
C ARG A 99 48.78 -20.22 -16.05
N ASN A 100 49.35 -20.04 -17.24
CA ASN A 100 48.94 -20.71 -18.47
C ASN A 100 50.05 -21.67 -18.93
N THR A 101 49.73 -22.96 -19.02
CA THR A 101 50.64 -23.99 -19.53
C THR A 101 50.23 -24.37 -20.95
N PHE A 102 50.94 -23.81 -21.94
CA PHE A 102 50.76 -24.08 -23.37
C PHE A 102 49.33 -23.96 -23.91
N ASP A 103 48.52 -23.07 -23.34
CA ASP A 103 47.11 -22.88 -23.67
C ASP A 103 46.24 -24.13 -23.48
N GLN A 104 46.68 -25.09 -22.64
CA GLN A 104 45.97 -26.34 -22.33
C GLN A 104 45.48 -26.40 -20.88
N ASP A 105 46.29 -25.92 -19.93
CA ASP A 105 45.96 -25.92 -18.50
C ASP A 105 46.14 -24.53 -17.89
N PHE A 106 45.14 -24.10 -17.13
CA PHE A 106 45.06 -22.76 -16.55
C PHE A 106 44.88 -22.84 -15.04
N SER A 107 45.68 -22.07 -14.30
CA SER A 107 45.59 -21.98 -12.84
C SER A 107 45.52 -20.53 -12.41
N LEU A 108 44.54 -20.19 -11.57
CA LEU A 108 44.33 -18.87 -11.00
C LEU A 108 44.45 -18.93 -9.48
N GLN A 109 45.27 -18.04 -8.91
CA GLN A 109 45.28 -17.72 -7.49
C GLN A 109 44.70 -16.33 -7.28
N LEU A 110 43.63 -16.26 -6.51
CA LEU A 110 42.86 -15.04 -6.26
C LEU A 110 42.53 -14.95 -4.78
N GLN A 111 42.63 -13.74 -4.23
CA GLN A 111 42.22 -13.44 -2.87
C GLN A 111 40.98 -12.54 -2.91
N VAL A 112 39.99 -12.88 -2.09
CA VAL A 112 38.82 -12.05 -1.84
C VAL A 112 38.89 -11.54 -0.41
N GLU A 113 38.83 -10.23 -0.25
CA GLU A 113 38.85 -9.59 1.05
C GLU A 113 37.44 -9.11 1.39
N VAL A 114 36.90 -9.56 2.52
CA VAL A 114 35.55 -9.21 2.99
C VAL A 114 35.66 -8.35 4.24
N THR A 115 35.13 -7.13 4.18
CA THR A 115 35.19 -6.18 5.30
C THR A 115 33.88 -6.18 6.10
N GLY A 116 33.87 -6.85 7.25
CA GLY A 116 32.71 -6.90 8.16
C GLY A 116 32.14 -5.52 8.53
N ALA A 117 30.86 -5.46 8.94
CA ALA A 117 30.22 -4.22 9.37
C ALA A 117 30.90 -3.57 10.59
N VAL A 118 31.43 -4.41 11.49
CA VAL A 118 32.23 -4.01 12.65
C VAL A 118 33.37 -5.03 12.77
N GLY A 119 34.53 -4.74 12.17
CA GLY A 119 35.69 -5.65 12.26
C GLY A 119 36.79 -5.38 11.21
N PRO A 120 37.96 -6.04 11.37
CA PRO A 120 39.02 -6.01 10.37
C PRO A 120 38.58 -6.75 9.11
N SER A 121 39.21 -6.38 7.99
CA SER A 121 39.00 -7.03 6.70
C SER A 121 39.66 -8.41 6.70
N VAL A 122 38.93 -9.44 6.27
CA VAL A 122 39.41 -10.83 6.29
C VAL A 122 39.75 -11.28 4.87
N PRO A 123 41.01 -11.67 4.60
CA PRO A 123 41.42 -12.20 3.31
C PRO A 123 41.12 -13.70 3.20
N TYR A 124 40.47 -14.08 2.11
CA TYR A 124 40.18 -15.46 1.75
C TYR A 124 40.82 -15.82 0.43
N ASP A 125 41.66 -16.85 0.45
CA ASP A 125 42.39 -17.28 -0.73
C ASP A 125 41.66 -18.39 -1.47
N MET A 126 41.69 -18.32 -2.80
CA MET A 126 41.14 -19.31 -3.70
C MET A 126 42.18 -19.70 -4.73
N THR A 127 42.30 -21.00 -4.98
CA THR A 127 43.05 -21.54 -6.11
C THR A 127 42.08 -22.33 -6.99
N ILE A 128 42.04 -22.01 -8.29
CA ILE A 128 41.17 -22.67 -9.26
C ILE A 128 42.03 -23.16 -10.41
N ILE A 129 41.84 -24.42 -10.79
CA ILE A 129 42.57 -25.06 -11.90
C ILE A 129 41.54 -25.52 -12.92
N CYS A 130 41.71 -25.12 -14.17
CA CYS A 130 40.81 -25.43 -15.27
C CYS A 130 41.59 -26.00 -16.46
N PRO A 131 41.26 -27.22 -16.92
CA PRO A 131 41.73 -27.70 -18.21
C PRO A 131 40.95 -27.02 -19.35
N LEU A 132 41.54 -26.96 -20.55
CA LEU A 132 40.93 -26.32 -21.71
C LEU A 132 39.59 -26.95 -22.14
N GLY A 133 39.45 -28.27 -21.98
CA GLY A 133 38.27 -29.07 -22.31
C GLY A 133 38.02 -29.25 -23.82
N VAL A 134 37.91 -28.15 -24.58
CA VAL A 134 37.67 -28.15 -26.04
C VAL A 134 38.77 -27.33 -26.73
N PRO A 135 39.39 -27.81 -27.83
CA PRO A 135 40.44 -27.09 -28.53
C PRO A 135 40.08 -25.63 -28.86
N TRP A 136 41.09 -24.76 -28.86
CA TRP A 136 40.92 -23.37 -29.29
C TRP A 136 40.56 -23.30 -30.77
N SER A 137 39.62 -22.42 -31.11
CA SER A 137 39.51 -21.98 -32.51
C SER A 137 40.72 -21.11 -32.88
N PRO A 138 41.17 -21.12 -34.15
CA PRO A 138 42.22 -20.21 -34.63
C PRO A 138 42.00 -18.76 -34.19
N ARG A 139 40.76 -18.26 -34.24
CA ARG A 139 40.36 -16.98 -33.66
C ARG A 139 39.23 -17.19 -32.66
N GLU A 140 39.36 -16.65 -31.45
CA GLU A 140 38.27 -16.62 -30.46
C GLU A 140 38.03 -15.17 -30.00
N ILE A 141 36.77 -14.75 -30.04
CA ILE A 141 36.29 -13.44 -29.64
C ILE A 141 35.31 -13.58 -28.48
N VAL A 142 35.47 -12.75 -27.46
CA VAL A 142 34.58 -12.68 -26.30
C VAL A 142 34.12 -11.24 -26.11
N CYS A 143 32.80 -11.03 -26.23
CA CYS A 143 32.12 -9.82 -25.82
C CYS A 143 31.64 -10.01 -24.38
N GLU A 144 32.46 -9.59 -23.44
CA GLU A 144 32.13 -9.55 -22.01
C GLU A 144 31.34 -8.27 -21.70
N GLU A 145 30.84 -8.10 -20.48
CA GLU A 145 30.06 -6.93 -20.08
C GLU A 145 30.88 -5.64 -20.02
N ASN A 146 32.17 -5.71 -19.67
CA ASN A 146 33.04 -4.55 -19.46
C ASN A 146 34.21 -4.42 -20.44
N TYR A 147 34.49 -5.45 -21.26
CA TYR A 147 35.50 -5.41 -22.31
C TYR A 147 35.19 -6.37 -23.47
N MET A 148 35.87 -6.15 -24.59
CA MET A 148 35.94 -7.03 -25.73
C MET A 148 37.32 -7.69 -25.76
N GLU A 149 37.39 -8.99 -25.96
CA GLU A 149 38.65 -9.76 -26.03
C GLU A 149 38.71 -10.54 -27.34
N VAL A 150 39.88 -10.55 -27.96
CA VAL A 150 40.18 -11.38 -29.13
C VAL A 150 41.52 -12.06 -28.94
N SER A 151 41.53 -13.35 -29.22
CA SER A 151 42.75 -14.15 -29.26
C SER A 151 42.89 -14.83 -30.61
N VAL A 152 44.08 -14.78 -31.20
CA VAL A 152 44.38 -15.32 -32.52
C VAL A 152 45.57 -16.26 -32.42
N ARG A 153 45.50 -17.41 -33.07
CA ARG A 153 46.58 -18.39 -33.13
C ARG A 153 47.81 -17.80 -33.80
N ARG A 154 48.98 -18.08 -33.23
CA ARG A 154 50.29 -17.80 -33.83
C ARG A 154 50.54 -18.83 -34.93
N ALA A 155 50.32 -18.44 -36.18
CA ALA A 155 50.75 -19.22 -37.33
C ALA A 155 52.23 -18.88 -37.61
N VAL A 156 53.13 -19.81 -37.29
CA VAL A 156 54.56 -19.66 -37.57
C VAL A 156 54.92 -20.72 -38.60
N PRO A 157 55.42 -20.36 -39.79
CA PRO A 157 55.99 -21.34 -40.70
C PRO A 157 57.11 -22.09 -39.97
N GLY A 158 57.05 -23.41 -39.95
CA GLY A 158 58.11 -24.22 -39.38
C GLY A 158 59.41 -23.93 -40.12
N ILE A 159 60.35 -23.23 -39.47
CA ILE A 159 61.72 -23.14 -40.00
C ILE A 159 62.24 -24.57 -39.97
N ALA A 160 62.58 -25.10 -41.14
CA ALA A 160 63.10 -26.44 -41.29
C ALA A 160 64.22 -26.67 -40.25
N ARG A 161 64.15 -27.78 -39.54
CA ARG A 161 65.08 -28.21 -38.47
C ARG A 161 66.55 -28.36 -38.92
N GLU A 162 66.86 -28.02 -40.16
CA GLU A 162 68.18 -28.16 -40.73
C GLU A 162 68.92 -26.83 -40.54
N VAL A 163 70.01 -26.90 -39.78
CA VAL A 163 70.96 -25.83 -39.43
C VAL A 163 70.62 -25.01 -38.17
N LEU A 164 70.55 -25.68 -37.02
CA LEU A 164 70.78 -25.04 -35.71
C LEU A 164 72.20 -25.38 -35.24
N ASN A 165 73.13 -24.42 -35.37
CA ASN A 165 74.47 -24.41 -34.79
C ASN A 165 74.37 -24.17 -33.25
N GLU A 166 75.29 -24.72 -32.45
CA GLU A 166 75.47 -24.45 -31.01
C GLU A 166 75.42 -22.95 -30.65
N ASP A 167 75.97 -22.06 -31.48
CA ASP A 167 75.92 -20.60 -31.30
C ASP A 167 74.48 -20.06 -31.35
N TRP A 168 73.62 -20.65 -32.19
CA TRP A 168 72.21 -20.29 -32.29
C TRP A 168 71.42 -20.75 -31.08
N ILE A 169 71.75 -21.91 -30.52
CA ILE A 169 71.16 -22.45 -29.28
C ILE A 169 71.58 -21.58 -28.08
N ALA A 170 72.83 -21.10 -28.05
CA ALA A 170 73.31 -20.18 -27.01
C ALA A 170 72.64 -18.80 -27.06
N ALA A 171 72.26 -18.31 -28.25
CA ALA A 171 71.51 -17.06 -28.42
C ALA A 171 69.99 -17.20 -28.19
N TRP A 172 69.46 -18.44 -28.20
CA TRP A 172 68.03 -18.72 -28.07
C TRP A 172 67.38 -18.18 -26.78
N PRO A 173 68.00 -18.26 -25.58
CA PRO A 173 67.45 -17.68 -24.36
C PRO A 173 67.36 -16.15 -24.40
N VAL A 174 68.35 -15.50 -25.02
CA VAL A 174 68.38 -14.03 -25.23
C VAL A 174 67.29 -13.61 -26.21
N ALA A 175 67.08 -14.40 -27.27
CA ALA A 175 65.96 -14.22 -28.17
C ALA A 175 64.62 -14.47 -27.45
N GLN A 176 64.50 -15.45 -26.56
CA GLN A 176 63.26 -15.74 -25.79
C GLN A 176 62.79 -14.56 -24.94
N GLY A 177 63.73 -13.83 -24.33
CA GLY A 177 63.42 -12.58 -23.60
C GLY A 177 62.93 -11.44 -24.50
N ALA A 178 63.42 -11.36 -25.75
CA ALA A 178 63.00 -10.37 -26.74
C ALA A 178 61.79 -10.81 -27.61
N LEU A 179 61.48 -12.11 -27.63
CA LEU A 179 60.47 -12.80 -28.44
C LEU A 179 59.03 -12.54 -28.01
N ASN A 180 58.82 -12.04 -26.78
CA ASN A 180 57.50 -11.87 -26.17
C ASN A 180 57.08 -10.40 -25.99
N GLN A 181 57.84 -9.46 -26.54
CA GLN A 181 57.43 -8.06 -26.57
C GLN A 181 56.59 -7.80 -27.83
N VAL A 182 55.42 -7.20 -27.66
CA VAL A 182 54.60 -6.66 -28.75
C VAL A 182 55.11 -5.27 -29.08
N TRP A 183 55.37 -4.99 -30.37
CA TRP A 183 56.17 -3.83 -30.79
C TRP A 183 55.29 -2.63 -31.10
N GLN A 184 54.00 -2.84 -31.40
CA GLN A 184 53.02 -1.76 -31.67
C GLN A 184 51.60 -2.33 -31.84
N VAL A 185 50.61 -1.47 -31.60
CA VAL A 185 49.20 -1.66 -31.95
C VAL A 185 48.81 -0.58 -32.94
N VAL A 186 48.21 -0.96 -34.06
CA VAL A 186 47.70 -0.04 -35.06
C VAL A 186 46.18 -0.11 -35.08
N PHE A 187 45.54 1.01 -34.76
CA PHE A 187 44.09 1.16 -34.87
C PHE A 187 43.72 1.71 -36.24
N HIS A 188 42.67 1.15 -36.83
CA HIS A 188 42.12 1.52 -38.13
C HIS A 188 40.74 2.15 -37.93
N PHE A 189 40.52 3.33 -38.49
CA PHE A 189 39.23 4.03 -38.40
C PHE A 189 38.46 3.94 -39.70
N GLN A 190 37.13 4.09 -39.65
CA GLN A 190 36.29 4.04 -40.86
C GLN A 190 36.65 5.10 -41.92
N ASN A 191 37.16 6.25 -41.49
CA ASN A 191 37.62 7.31 -42.39
C ASN A 191 38.96 6.99 -43.12
N GLY A 192 39.54 5.80 -42.89
CA GLY A 192 40.81 5.36 -43.46
C GLY A 192 42.05 5.87 -42.71
N SER A 193 41.89 6.67 -41.66
CA SER A 193 43.01 7.07 -40.82
C SER A 193 43.54 5.91 -39.96
N LEU A 194 44.83 5.98 -39.64
CA LEU A 194 45.53 4.99 -38.82
C LEU A 194 46.13 5.67 -37.60
N LEU A 195 46.02 5.03 -36.43
CA LEU A 195 46.72 5.44 -35.22
C LEU A 195 47.62 4.30 -34.74
N SER A 196 48.93 4.48 -34.89
CA SER A 196 49.92 3.57 -34.34
C SER A 196 50.37 4.03 -32.96
N MET A 197 50.49 3.09 -32.02
CA MET A 197 51.09 3.34 -30.71
C MET A 197 51.84 2.10 -30.18
N PRO A 198 52.86 2.29 -29.33
CA PRO A 198 53.50 1.19 -28.62
C PRO A 198 52.51 0.45 -27.72
N ALA A 199 52.73 -0.85 -27.47
CA ALA A 199 51.89 -1.63 -26.55
C ALA A 199 51.86 -1.05 -25.13
N THR A 200 52.97 -0.46 -24.66
CA THR A 200 53.04 0.25 -23.37
C THR A 200 52.09 1.45 -23.32
N GLN A 201 51.99 2.21 -24.40
CA GLN A 201 51.03 3.31 -24.52
C GLN A 201 49.60 2.79 -24.58
N ALA A 202 49.34 1.71 -25.31
CA ALA A 202 48.02 1.08 -25.35
C ALA A 202 47.59 0.62 -23.94
N HIS A 203 48.51 0.06 -23.14
CA HIS A 203 48.26 -0.29 -21.74
C HIS A 203 47.93 0.91 -20.86
N ILE A 204 48.61 2.05 -21.02
CA ILE A 204 48.29 3.29 -20.31
C ILE A 204 46.87 3.76 -20.62
N LEU A 205 46.42 3.54 -21.86
CA LEU A 205 45.05 3.83 -22.31
C LEU A 205 44.01 2.76 -21.90
N GLY A 206 44.42 1.72 -21.16
CA GLY A 206 43.54 0.67 -20.65
C GLY A 206 43.35 -0.54 -21.57
N TYR A 207 44.03 -0.61 -22.72
CA TYR A 207 44.00 -1.78 -23.58
C TYR A 207 44.84 -2.92 -23.01
N GLY A 208 44.34 -4.15 -23.14
CA GLY A 208 45.11 -5.36 -22.86
C GLY A 208 45.80 -5.86 -24.12
N VAL A 209 47.10 -6.08 -24.07
CA VAL A 209 47.88 -6.61 -25.19
C VAL A 209 48.86 -7.61 -24.63
N ASN A 210 48.82 -8.85 -25.09
CA ASN A 210 49.73 -9.88 -24.61
C ASN A 210 49.94 -10.98 -25.65
N THR A 211 50.90 -11.87 -25.41
CA THR A 211 51.12 -13.08 -26.21
C THR A 211 51.27 -14.28 -25.29
N THR A 212 50.67 -15.41 -25.66
CA THR A 212 50.90 -16.70 -25.01
C THR A 212 51.85 -17.55 -25.85
N ALA A 213 52.09 -18.79 -25.41
CA ALA A 213 52.86 -19.76 -26.17
C ALA A 213 52.33 -19.94 -27.60
N THR A 214 50.99 -19.95 -27.80
CA THR A 214 50.38 -20.23 -29.10
C THR A 214 49.47 -19.13 -29.63
N ARG A 215 49.25 -18.02 -28.90
CA ARG A 215 48.26 -17.00 -29.29
C ARG A 215 48.75 -15.55 -29.10
N VAL A 216 48.19 -14.64 -29.89
CA VAL A 216 48.24 -13.19 -29.69
C VAL A 216 46.89 -12.75 -29.11
N LEU A 217 46.93 -11.89 -28.09
CA LEU A 217 45.77 -11.45 -27.33
C LEU A 217 45.65 -9.92 -27.39
N PHE A 218 44.43 -9.44 -27.66
CA PHE A 218 44.07 -8.04 -27.59
C PHE A 218 42.75 -7.87 -26.82
N ARG A 219 42.67 -6.85 -25.97
CA ARG A 219 41.49 -6.45 -25.21
C ARG A 219 41.23 -4.97 -25.36
N ALA A 220 39.99 -4.64 -25.65
CA ALA A 220 39.50 -3.27 -25.72
C ALA A 220 38.36 -3.09 -24.71
N PRO A 221 38.47 -2.14 -23.75
CA PRO A 221 37.32 -1.67 -23.01
C PRO A 221 36.27 -1.09 -23.97
N TYR A 222 34.99 -1.13 -23.59
CA TYR A 222 33.95 -0.46 -24.37
C TYR A 222 34.02 1.07 -24.21
N GLY A 223 33.56 1.80 -25.22
CA GLY A 223 33.41 3.27 -25.20
C GLY A 223 34.73 4.03 -25.23
N THR A 224 35.78 3.45 -25.80
CA THR A 224 37.10 4.09 -25.92
C THR A 224 37.21 4.98 -27.16
N ALA A 225 38.18 5.90 -27.18
CA ALA A 225 38.40 6.80 -28.33
C ALA A 225 38.86 6.10 -29.62
N GLN A 226 39.33 4.84 -29.55
CA GLN A 226 39.78 4.05 -30.70
C GLN A 226 38.80 2.92 -31.07
N SER A 227 37.60 2.93 -30.48
CA SER A 227 36.47 2.09 -30.90
C SER A 227 35.40 2.95 -31.56
N GLU A 228 34.66 2.36 -32.50
CA GLU A 228 33.60 3.02 -33.25
C GLU A 228 32.29 2.22 -33.11
N ILE A 229 31.18 2.91 -32.82
CA ILE A 229 29.85 2.31 -32.89
C ILE A 229 29.37 2.42 -34.34
N THR A 230 29.07 1.27 -34.93
CA THR A 230 28.68 1.12 -36.33
C THR A 230 27.27 0.54 -36.42
N SER A 231 26.51 0.95 -37.44
CA SER A 231 25.18 0.38 -37.69
C SER A 231 25.29 -0.77 -38.69
N VAL A 232 24.89 -1.98 -38.29
CA VAL A 232 24.86 -3.17 -39.13
C VAL A 232 23.43 -3.71 -39.10
N GLU A 233 22.74 -3.74 -40.26
CA GLU A 233 21.31 -4.09 -40.33
C GLU A 233 20.43 -3.26 -39.38
N GLY A 234 20.80 -1.99 -39.14
CA GLY A 234 20.10 -1.09 -38.21
C GLY A 234 20.41 -1.33 -36.73
N LEU A 235 21.34 -2.23 -36.39
CA LEU A 235 21.74 -2.57 -35.02
C LEU A 235 23.12 -2.00 -34.69
N GLU A 236 23.26 -1.51 -33.46
CA GLU A 236 24.52 -0.94 -32.97
C GLU A 236 25.53 -2.04 -32.61
N VAL A 237 26.69 -1.97 -33.24
CA VAL A 237 27.85 -2.85 -33.00
C VAL A 237 29.05 -1.98 -32.71
N GLU A 238 29.66 -2.17 -31.55
CA GLU A 238 30.91 -1.51 -31.22
C GLU A 238 32.07 -2.31 -31.79
N VAL A 239 32.99 -1.63 -32.47
CA VAL A 239 34.09 -2.23 -33.22
C VAL A 239 35.40 -1.56 -32.82
N ALA A 240 36.39 -2.37 -32.46
CA ALA A 240 37.78 -1.94 -32.37
C ALA A 240 38.58 -2.67 -33.45
N ARG A 241 38.94 -1.96 -34.53
CA ARG A 241 39.76 -2.51 -35.62
C ARG A 241 41.23 -2.29 -35.27
N ALA A 242 41.85 -3.28 -34.64
CA ALA A 242 43.24 -3.22 -34.23
C ALA A 242 44.07 -4.31 -34.93
N THR A 243 45.28 -3.95 -35.34
CA THR A 243 46.31 -4.91 -35.78
C THR A 243 47.45 -4.89 -34.77
N VAL A 244 47.77 -6.05 -34.22
CA VAL A 244 48.89 -6.21 -33.29
C VAL A 244 50.12 -6.68 -34.05
N PHE A 245 51.23 -5.96 -33.87
CA PHE A 245 52.52 -6.33 -34.44
C PHE A 245 53.38 -6.95 -33.35
N TYR A 246 53.75 -8.20 -33.53
CA TYR A 246 54.64 -8.89 -32.60
C TYR A 246 55.88 -9.42 -33.32
N LYS A 247 57.01 -9.37 -32.65
CA LYS A 247 58.28 -9.85 -33.20
C LYS A 247 58.50 -11.29 -32.80
N GLN A 248 58.70 -12.16 -33.77
CA GLN A 248 59.12 -13.53 -33.56
C GLN A 248 60.50 -13.76 -34.17
N ALA A 249 61.52 -13.81 -33.31
CA ALA A 249 62.94 -13.94 -33.65
C ALA A 249 63.39 -12.79 -34.55
N TRP A 250 63.59 -13.06 -35.84
CA TRP A 250 63.96 -12.07 -36.86
C TRP A 250 62.76 -11.61 -37.71
N MET A 251 61.57 -12.18 -37.53
CA MET A 251 60.36 -11.83 -38.28
C MET A 251 59.44 -10.90 -37.47
N ILE A 252 58.74 -9.99 -38.15
CA ILE A 252 57.63 -9.22 -37.58
C ILE A 252 56.35 -9.78 -38.18
N LEU A 253 55.43 -10.21 -37.32
CA LEU A 253 54.13 -10.74 -37.73
C LEU A 253 53.04 -9.71 -37.41
N MET A 254 52.17 -9.49 -38.39
CA MET A 254 50.99 -8.65 -38.28
C MET A 254 49.79 -9.55 -38.05
N VAL A 255 49.07 -9.34 -36.96
CA VAL A 255 47.92 -10.17 -36.61
C VAL A 255 46.68 -9.30 -36.60
N ASP A 256 45.67 -9.66 -37.40
CA ASP A 256 44.36 -9.04 -37.33
C ASP A 256 43.69 -9.37 -36.00
N THR A 257 43.63 -8.38 -35.12
CA THR A 257 42.98 -8.45 -33.82
C THR A 257 41.73 -7.56 -33.79
N ALA A 258 41.06 -7.38 -34.93
CA ALA A 258 39.78 -6.71 -34.94
C ALA A 258 38.77 -7.44 -34.05
N VAL A 259 37.96 -6.68 -33.34
CA VAL A 259 36.88 -7.19 -32.50
C VAL A 259 35.62 -6.37 -32.71
N ALA A 260 34.48 -7.04 -32.75
CA ALA A 260 33.17 -6.41 -32.93
C ALA A 260 32.13 -7.08 -32.03
N CYS A 261 31.40 -6.28 -31.27
CA CYS A 261 30.45 -6.75 -30.27
C CYS A 261 29.11 -6.00 -30.37
N PRO A 262 27.98 -6.72 -30.49
CA PRO A 262 26.66 -6.09 -30.48
C PRO A 262 26.38 -5.41 -29.14
N VAL A 263 26.07 -4.12 -29.17
CA VAL A 263 25.79 -3.30 -27.97
C VAL A 263 24.35 -2.81 -27.90
N ASN A 264 23.57 -3.02 -28.96
CA ASN A 264 22.19 -2.60 -29.10
C ASN A 264 21.29 -3.03 -27.91
N SER A 265 20.41 -2.12 -27.50
CA SER A 265 19.46 -2.39 -26.42
C SER A 265 18.47 -3.51 -26.81
N PRO A 266 18.10 -4.41 -25.87
CA PRO A 266 17.07 -5.39 -26.12
C PRO A 266 15.69 -4.72 -26.25
N VAL A 267 14.84 -5.27 -27.10
CA VAL A 267 13.46 -4.80 -27.29
C VAL A 267 12.57 -5.48 -26.27
N VAL A 268 11.82 -4.72 -25.47
CA VAL A 268 10.93 -5.28 -24.44
C VAL A 268 9.51 -4.83 -24.69
N ASN A 269 8.61 -5.80 -24.85
CA ASN A 269 7.17 -5.58 -24.95
C ASN A 269 6.48 -6.10 -23.68
N ALA A 270 5.13 -6.04 -23.62
CA ALA A 270 4.37 -6.42 -22.43
C ALA A 270 4.52 -7.90 -22.02
N THR A 271 4.80 -8.80 -22.96
CA THR A 271 4.82 -10.26 -22.74
C THR A 271 6.19 -10.91 -22.96
N SER A 272 7.12 -10.24 -23.63
CA SER A 272 8.40 -10.83 -24.03
C SER A 272 9.49 -9.77 -24.17
N LEU A 273 10.73 -10.20 -23.93
CA LEU A 273 11.93 -9.49 -24.34
C LEU A 273 12.55 -10.15 -25.57
N SER A 274 13.17 -9.37 -26.44
CA SER A 274 13.87 -9.82 -27.63
C SER A 274 15.26 -9.21 -27.70
N TRP A 275 16.28 -10.07 -27.77
CA TRP A 275 17.64 -9.69 -28.08
C TRP A 275 17.94 -10.06 -29.52
N VAL A 276 18.27 -9.05 -30.33
CA VAL A 276 18.54 -9.20 -31.75
C VAL A 276 19.97 -8.79 -32.02
N THR A 277 20.71 -9.59 -32.78
CA THR A 277 22.07 -9.25 -33.23
C THR A 277 22.21 -9.49 -34.72
N PRO A 278 23.07 -8.74 -35.44
CA PRO A 278 23.44 -9.10 -36.80
C PRO A 278 24.02 -10.52 -36.85
N ARG A 279 23.65 -11.28 -37.89
CA ARG A 279 24.24 -12.60 -38.15
C ARG A 279 25.67 -12.46 -38.65
N ILE A 280 25.88 -11.58 -39.63
CA ILE A 280 27.20 -11.28 -40.19
C ILE A 280 27.71 -9.97 -39.56
N LEU A 281 28.96 -9.99 -39.10
CA LEU A 281 29.66 -8.81 -38.58
C LEU A 281 30.71 -8.39 -39.63
N PRO A 282 30.45 -7.40 -40.50
CA PRO A 282 31.31 -7.10 -41.65
C PRO A 282 32.75 -6.74 -41.28
N SER A 283 32.97 -6.15 -40.10
CA SER A 283 34.32 -5.85 -39.61
C SER A 283 35.14 -7.09 -39.24
N LEU A 284 34.54 -8.28 -39.21
CA LEU A 284 35.18 -9.56 -38.87
C LEU A 284 35.09 -10.61 -39.98
N VAL A 285 34.36 -10.31 -41.06
CA VAL A 285 34.07 -11.25 -42.16
C VAL A 285 34.43 -10.59 -43.47
N LEU A 286 35.50 -11.07 -44.12
CA LEU A 286 35.99 -10.52 -45.38
C LEU A 286 35.10 -10.89 -46.57
N TRP A 287 34.55 -12.12 -46.59
CA TRP A 287 33.66 -12.59 -47.67
C TRP A 287 32.27 -13.01 -47.16
N PRO A 288 31.34 -12.03 -46.97
CA PRO A 288 29.97 -12.31 -46.52
C PRO A 288 29.21 -13.32 -47.37
N GLU A 289 29.48 -13.38 -48.68
CA GLU A 289 28.80 -14.28 -49.63
C GLU A 289 29.12 -15.76 -49.39
N GLN A 290 30.23 -16.08 -48.72
CA GLN A 290 30.64 -17.45 -48.39
C GLN A 290 30.41 -17.78 -46.90
N TYR A 291 29.75 -16.89 -46.16
CA TYR A 291 29.58 -17.00 -44.72
C TYR A 291 28.68 -18.18 -44.35
N GLN A 292 29.23 -19.13 -43.59
CA GLN A 292 28.48 -20.22 -42.98
C GLN A 292 28.80 -20.29 -41.49
N ASP A 293 27.76 -20.33 -40.67
CA ASP A 293 27.86 -20.32 -39.21
C ASP A 293 27.04 -21.42 -38.51
N GLU A 294 27.52 -21.80 -37.34
CA GLU A 294 26.83 -22.56 -36.33
C GLU A 294 26.54 -21.63 -35.14
N VAL A 295 25.27 -21.53 -34.76
CA VAL A 295 24.82 -20.60 -33.72
C VAL A 295 24.08 -21.32 -32.61
N GLN A 296 24.40 -20.97 -31.38
CA GLN A 296 23.83 -21.57 -30.19
C GLN A 296 23.50 -20.49 -29.15
N MET A 297 22.41 -20.68 -28.42
CA MET A 297 22.07 -19.82 -27.30
C MET A 297 22.38 -20.48 -25.96
N GLY A 298 22.49 -19.66 -24.91
CA GLY A 298 22.83 -20.09 -23.58
C GLY A 298 22.28 -19.21 -22.48
N LEU A 299 22.44 -19.65 -21.24
CA LEU A 299 22.06 -18.98 -20.01
C LEU A 299 23.22 -19.02 -19.01
N ASP A 300 23.45 -17.92 -18.29
CA ASP A 300 24.48 -17.83 -17.23
C ASP A 300 25.87 -18.37 -17.66
N GLY A 301 26.22 -18.13 -18.93
CA GLY A 301 27.48 -18.51 -19.54
C GLY A 301 27.62 -19.97 -19.98
N ARG A 302 26.53 -20.74 -19.97
CA ARG A 302 26.48 -22.10 -20.52
C ARG A 302 25.55 -22.18 -21.72
N VAL A 303 25.96 -22.91 -22.76
CA VAL A 303 25.09 -23.24 -23.90
C VAL A 303 24.00 -24.19 -23.44
N ILE A 304 22.77 -23.99 -23.94
CA ILE A 304 21.63 -24.87 -23.66
C ILE A 304 21.19 -25.61 -24.93
N ASP A 305 20.67 -26.82 -24.75
CA ASP A 305 20.18 -27.65 -25.86
C ASP A 305 18.80 -27.18 -26.36
N ALA A 306 18.46 -27.59 -27.59
CA ALA A 306 17.19 -27.21 -28.23
C ALA A 306 15.94 -27.67 -27.45
N GLY A 307 16.02 -28.80 -26.72
CA GLY A 307 14.94 -29.27 -25.86
C GLY A 307 14.72 -28.36 -24.66
N THR A 308 15.79 -27.84 -24.06
CA THR A 308 15.73 -26.83 -23.00
C THR A 308 15.18 -25.49 -23.51
N VAL A 309 15.57 -25.05 -24.70
CA VAL A 309 15.01 -23.84 -25.36
C VAL A 309 13.49 -23.99 -25.51
N ALA A 310 13.03 -25.10 -26.07
CA ALA A 310 11.60 -25.36 -26.28
C ALA A 310 10.82 -25.48 -24.96
N ARG A 311 11.35 -26.22 -23.96
CA ARG A 311 10.73 -26.40 -22.65
C ARG A 311 10.57 -25.08 -21.90
N ASN A 312 11.52 -24.16 -22.05
CA ASN A 312 11.46 -22.84 -21.42
C ASN A 312 10.59 -21.84 -22.21
N GLY A 313 10.01 -22.24 -23.35
CA GLY A 313 9.18 -21.38 -24.20
C GLY A 313 9.97 -20.30 -24.93
N TYR A 314 11.28 -20.47 -25.07
CA TYR A 314 12.13 -19.54 -25.79
C TYR A 314 11.99 -19.72 -27.29
N THR A 315 12.10 -18.62 -28.03
CA THR A 315 12.14 -18.66 -29.49
C THR A 315 13.52 -18.21 -29.95
N PHE A 316 14.26 -19.11 -30.59
CA PHE A 316 15.58 -18.87 -31.15
C PHE A 316 15.48 -18.93 -32.67
N LEU A 317 15.60 -17.78 -33.34
CA LEU A 317 15.45 -17.65 -34.78
C LEU A 317 16.73 -17.13 -35.39
N THR A 318 17.14 -17.75 -36.49
CA THR A 318 18.29 -17.32 -37.29
C THR A 318 17.83 -17.25 -38.73
N ASP A 319 17.83 -16.04 -39.29
CA ASP A 319 17.58 -15.80 -40.71
C ASP A 319 18.91 -15.44 -41.42
N SER A 320 18.89 -15.05 -42.70
CA SER A 320 20.11 -14.74 -43.44
C SER A 320 20.86 -13.49 -42.95
N ARG A 321 20.21 -12.62 -42.16
CA ARG A 321 20.76 -11.31 -41.75
C ARG A 321 20.84 -11.14 -40.23
N LEU A 322 19.93 -11.76 -39.47
CA LEU A 322 19.72 -11.53 -38.05
C LEU A 322 19.65 -12.84 -37.26
N ILE A 323 20.09 -12.76 -36.01
CA ILE A 323 19.87 -13.75 -34.97
C ILE A 323 18.97 -13.11 -33.92
N ARG A 324 17.88 -13.79 -33.55
CA ARG A 324 16.89 -13.30 -32.60
C ARG A 324 16.63 -14.32 -31.49
N ILE A 325 16.87 -13.90 -30.26
CA ILE A 325 16.48 -14.63 -29.05
C ILE A 325 15.26 -13.91 -28.47
N VAL A 326 14.12 -14.59 -28.38
CA VAL A 326 12.91 -14.07 -27.72
C VAL A 326 12.62 -14.89 -26.48
N VAL A 327 12.49 -14.20 -25.35
CA VAL A 327 12.22 -14.79 -24.04
C VAL A 327 10.90 -14.23 -23.50
N PRO A 328 9.89 -15.07 -23.23
CA PRO A 328 8.69 -14.64 -22.53
C PRO A 328 9.03 -14.10 -21.13
N ILE A 329 8.37 -13.02 -20.71
CA ILE A 329 8.56 -12.45 -19.38
C ILE A 329 8.09 -13.48 -18.34
N GLY A 330 8.96 -13.80 -17.37
CA GLY A 330 8.70 -14.82 -16.35
C GLY A 330 9.14 -16.23 -16.73
N ALA A 331 9.73 -16.43 -17.91
CA ALA A 331 10.18 -17.75 -18.34
C ALA A 331 11.36 -18.30 -17.50
N PRO A 332 11.53 -19.64 -17.41
CA PRO A 332 12.57 -20.27 -16.59
C PRO A 332 13.98 -19.95 -17.08
N GLY A 333 14.90 -19.62 -16.17
CA GLY A 333 16.27 -19.19 -16.49
C GLY A 333 16.49 -17.69 -16.32
N GLY A 334 15.41 -16.92 -16.20
CA GLY A 334 15.43 -15.58 -15.63
C GLY A 334 14.80 -15.55 -14.23
N LEU A 335 14.71 -14.34 -13.68
CA LEU A 335 14.12 -14.08 -12.37
C LEU A 335 13.11 -12.94 -12.49
N LEU A 336 11.84 -13.25 -12.20
CA LEU A 336 10.78 -12.28 -12.04
C LEU A 336 10.70 -11.85 -10.57
N GLN A 337 10.84 -10.55 -10.31
CA GLN A 337 10.84 -9.97 -8.96
C GLN A 337 9.82 -8.84 -8.84
N SER A 338 9.28 -8.70 -7.64
CA SER A 338 8.48 -7.55 -7.25
C SER A 338 9.35 -6.30 -7.08
N ALA A 339 8.80 -5.15 -7.43
CA ALA A 339 9.46 -3.86 -7.28
C ALA A 339 8.46 -2.77 -6.91
N LEU A 340 8.94 -1.72 -6.26
CA LEU A 340 8.20 -0.47 -6.01
C LEU A 340 8.87 0.66 -6.79
N VAL A 341 8.05 1.42 -7.52
CA VAL A 341 8.48 2.67 -8.17
C VAL A 341 7.41 3.71 -7.91
N GLY A 342 7.74 4.79 -7.22
CA GLY A 342 6.79 5.84 -6.87
C GLY A 342 5.59 5.35 -6.05
N ASN A 343 5.83 4.45 -5.07
CA ASN A 343 4.81 3.79 -4.24
C ASN A 343 3.77 2.96 -5.03
N ARG A 344 4.09 2.57 -6.27
CA ARG A 344 3.27 1.68 -7.09
C ARG A 344 3.93 0.31 -7.18
N TYR A 345 3.15 -0.73 -6.88
CA TYR A 345 3.58 -2.12 -7.02
C TYR A 345 3.72 -2.51 -8.49
N GLY A 346 4.70 -3.35 -8.78
CA GLY A 346 4.89 -3.92 -10.09
C GLY A 346 6.00 -4.97 -10.10
N THR A 347 6.43 -5.36 -11.29
CA THR A 347 7.41 -6.43 -11.48
C THR A 347 8.54 -6.00 -12.42
N ARG A 348 9.70 -6.66 -12.27
CA ARG A 348 10.84 -6.60 -13.19
C ARG A 348 11.33 -8.01 -13.46
N TYR A 349 11.69 -8.28 -14.70
CA TYR A 349 12.28 -9.55 -15.10
C TYR A 349 13.74 -9.34 -15.49
N SER A 350 14.61 -10.22 -15.03
CA SER A 350 16.05 -10.18 -15.33
C SER A 350 16.51 -11.54 -15.85
N ILE A 351 17.43 -11.56 -16.82
CA ILE A 351 17.99 -12.79 -17.39
C ILE A 351 19.41 -12.52 -17.92
N HIS A 352 20.30 -13.52 -17.85
CA HIS A 352 21.63 -13.46 -18.44
C HIS A 352 21.72 -14.39 -19.65
N LEU A 353 21.72 -13.82 -20.85
CA LEU A 353 21.80 -14.57 -22.10
C LEU A 353 23.25 -14.74 -22.56
N LEU A 354 23.50 -15.87 -23.22
CA LEU A 354 24.73 -16.14 -23.98
C LEU A 354 24.34 -16.40 -25.44
N LEU A 355 25.11 -15.83 -26.37
CA LEU A 355 25.10 -16.20 -27.77
C LEU A 355 26.50 -16.70 -28.16
N ASP A 356 26.60 -17.91 -28.70
CA ASP A 356 27.83 -18.58 -29.10
C ASP A 356 27.77 -18.88 -30.60
N ARG A 357 28.67 -18.28 -31.38
CA ARG A 357 28.72 -18.36 -32.85
C ARG A 357 30.04 -18.94 -33.30
N HIS A 358 30.01 -19.79 -34.30
CA HIS A 358 31.20 -20.38 -34.91
C HIS A 358 31.05 -20.25 -36.42
N TRP A 359 32.04 -19.70 -37.12
CA TRP A 359 32.02 -19.64 -38.59
C TRP A 359 33.40 -19.95 -39.17
N GLN A 360 33.40 -20.31 -40.46
CA GLN A 360 34.63 -20.47 -41.22
C GLN A 360 35.10 -19.12 -41.75
N GLY A 361 36.35 -18.77 -41.46
CA GLY A 361 37.01 -17.58 -41.97
C GLY A 361 37.79 -17.85 -43.27
N ASP A 362 38.67 -16.91 -43.58
CA ASP A 362 39.17 -16.69 -44.94
C ASP A 362 40.14 -17.76 -45.45
N GLU A 363 40.95 -18.36 -44.57
CA GLU A 363 41.96 -19.35 -44.95
C GLU A 363 41.64 -20.76 -44.40
N SER A 364 40.35 -21.11 -44.30
CA SER A 364 39.84 -22.31 -43.60
C SER A 364 39.93 -22.25 -42.06
N ASP A 365 40.38 -21.14 -41.50
CA ASP A 365 40.49 -20.94 -40.06
C ASP A 365 39.13 -20.63 -39.41
N ARG A 366 38.78 -21.38 -38.37
CA ARG A 366 37.51 -21.20 -37.64
C ARG A 366 37.59 -20.00 -36.69
N THR A 367 36.55 -19.18 -36.69
CA THR A 367 36.35 -18.13 -35.68
C THR A 367 35.21 -18.51 -34.74
N ARG A 368 35.44 -18.41 -33.43
CA ARG A 368 34.39 -18.51 -32.41
C ARG A 368 34.14 -17.13 -31.81
N HIS A 369 32.88 -16.77 -31.60
CA HIS A 369 32.45 -15.50 -31.03
C HIS A 369 31.39 -15.72 -29.96
N ARG A 370 31.67 -15.26 -28.74
CA ARG A 370 30.77 -15.39 -27.60
C ARG A 370 30.33 -14.02 -27.13
N SER A 371 29.04 -13.85 -26.90
CA SER A 371 28.48 -12.61 -26.35
C SER A 371 27.66 -12.89 -25.11
N TYR A 372 28.05 -12.28 -24.00
CA TYR A 372 27.30 -12.32 -22.74
C TYR A 372 26.45 -11.06 -22.63
N ARG A 373 25.15 -11.23 -22.37
CA ARG A 373 24.21 -10.12 -22.31
C ARG A 373 23.30 -10.24 -21.08
N PRO A 374 23.59 -9.50 -19.99
CA PRO A 374 22.61 -9.31 -18.94
C PRO A 374 21.49 -8.39 -19.43
N ILE A 375 20.24 -8.79 -19.19
CA ILE A 375 19.06 -8.03 -19.57
C ILE A 375 18.17 -7.87 -18.35
N ARG A 376 17.74 -6.64 -18.11
CA ARG A 376 16.73 -6.30 -17.11
C ARG A 376 15.62 -5.50 -17.77
N THR A 377 14.38 -5.96 -17.64
CA THR A 377 13.23 -5.25 -18.20
C THR A 377 12.97 -3.95 -17.45
N PRO A 378 12.33 -2.96 -18.10
CA PRO A 378 11.71 -1.85 -17.41
C PRO A 378 10.70 -2.32 -16.34
N PHE A 379 10.35 -1.40 -15.44
CA PHE A 379 9.31 -1.64 -14.44
C PHE A 379 7.95 -1.83 -15.12
N SER A 380 7.30 -2.96 -14.87
CA SER A 380 5.94 -3.24 -15.32
C SER A 380 4.95 -3.04 -14.15
N PRO A 381 4.14 -1.98 -14.16
CA PRO A 381 3.13 -1.75 -13.12
C PRO A 381 2.16 -2.91 -13.01
N GLN A 382 1.84 -3.31 -11.78
CA GLN A 382 0.77 -4.26 -11.49
C GLN A 382 -0.26 -3.57 -10.60
N THR A 383 -1.55 -3.83 -10.82
CA THR A 383 -2.62 -3.31 -9.96
C THR A 383 -3.14 -4.43 -9.08
N PRO A 384 -2.76 -4.46 -7.79
CA PRO A 384 -3.32 -5.43 -6.84
C PRO A 384 -4.83 -5.30 -6.79
N ARG A 385 -5.54 -6.42 -6.94
CA ARG A 385 -7.00 -6.47 -6.93
C ARG A 385 -7.50 -6.96 -5.58
N ILE A 386 -8.49 -6.24 -5.07
CA ILE A 386 -9.27 -6.68 -3.92
C ILE A 386 -10.47 -7.44 -4.47
N ILE A 387 -10.58 -8.71 -4.08
CA ILE A 387 -11.66 -9.60 -4.47
C ILE A 387 -12.56 -9.77 -3.25
N ASP A 388 -13.83 -9.47 -3.43
CA ASP A 388 -14.87 -9.65 -2.41
C ASP A 388 -15.60 -10.98 -2.63
N ASP A 389 -15.33 -11.96 -1.77
CA ASP A 389 -16.00 -13.26 -1.74
C ASP A 389 -17.02 -13.33 -0.58
N THR A 390 -17.50 -12.18 -0.10
CA THR A 390 -18.42 -12.10 1.03
C THR A 390 -19.78 -12.73 0.69
N VAL A 391 -20.26 -13.62 1.57
CA VAL A 391 -21.61 -14.18 1.49
C VAL A 391 -22.39 -13.72 2.71
N ALA A 392 -23.42 -12.90 2.52
CA ALA A 392 -24.18 -12.25 3.59
C ALA A 392 -24.66 -13.23 4.68
N ALA A 393 -25.15 -14.40 4.27
CA ALA A 393 -25.65 -15.44 5.19
C ALA A 393 -24.59 -16.01 6.14
N GLN A 394 -23.29 -15.83 5.86
CA GLN A 394 -22.20 -16.31 6.69
C GLN A 394 -21.85 -15.37 7.84
N GLY A 395 -22.32 -14.11 7.81
CA GLY A 395 -22.13 -13.16 8.91
C GLY A 395 -20.73 -12.54 9.03
N TYR A 396 -19.88 -12.67 8.01
CA TYR A 396 -18.54 -12.07 7.97
C TYR A 396 -18.16 -11.62 6.55
N PHE A 397 -17.32 -10.60 6.45
CA PHE A 397 -16.64 -10.25 5.21
C PHE A 397 -15.57 -11.27 4.89
N LYS A 398 -15.46 -11.67 3.62
CA LYS A 398 -14.41 -12.56 3.13
C LYS A 398 -13.73 -11.89 1.95
N VAL A 399 -12.53 -11.36 2.18
CA VAL A 399 -11.82 -10.52 1.21
C VAL A 399 -10.47 -11.14 0.90
N ARG A 400 -10.03 -11.07 -0.36
CA ARG A 400 -8.67 -11.45 -0.77
C ARG A 400 -7.99 -10.31 -1.51
N LEU A 401 -6.72 -10.08 -1.24
CA LEU A 401 -5.88 -9.14 -1.97
C LEU A 401 -4.81 -9.91 -2.77
N GLY A 402 -4.75 -9.71 -4.08
CA GLY A 402 -3.77 -10.37 -4.92
C GLY A 402 -3.83 -9.96 -6.40
N HIS A 403 -3.03 -10.55 -7.28
CA HIS A 403 -2.02 -11.60 -7.00
C HIS A 403 -0.63 -10.98 -6.79
N PHE A 404 0.17 -11.57 -5.90
CA PHE A 404 1.55 -11.15 -5.62
C PHE A 404 2.52 -12.30 -5.88
N LEU A 405 3.76 -11.96 -6.19
CA LEU A 405 4.84 -12.94 -6.27
C LEU A 405 5.23 -13.46 -4.86
N PRO A 406 5.92 -14.62 -4.77
CA PRO A 406 6.42 -15.20 -3.52
C PRO A 406 7.45 -14.35 -2.75
N ASP A 407 7.82 -13.18 -3.27
CA ASP A 407 8.74 -12.23 -2.66
C ASP A 407 8.03 -11.05 -1.97
N VAL A 408 6.69 -11.07 -1.88
CA VAL A 408 5.89 -10.05 -1.16
C VAL A 408 5.26 -10.63 0.09
N GLU A 409 5.53 -10.13 1.28
CA GLU A 409 4.94 -10.62 2.53
C GLU A 409 3.86 -9.67 3.09
N LEU A 410 2.92 -10.22 3.86
CA LEU A 410 1.95 -9.45 4.62
C LEU A 410 2.52 -9.09 6.00
N VAL A 411 2.64 -7.79 6.26
CA VAL A 411 3.13 -7.27 7.55
C VAL A 411 1.99 -7.09 8.54
N SER A 412 0.92 -6.43 8.13
CA SER A 412 -0.22 -6.13 8.98
C SER A 412 -1.47 -5.82 8.17
N VAL A 413 -2.63 -5.92 8.83
CA VAL A 413 -3.92 -5.53 8.27
C VAL A 413 -4.55 -4.49 9.17
N SER A 414 -4.99 -3.37 8.60
CA SER A 414 -5.78 -2.37 9.30
C SER A 414 -7.26 -2.59 9.03
N VAL A 415 -8.08 -2.55 10.08
CA VAL A 415 -9.55 -2.62 10.00
C VAL A 415 -10.13 -1.41 10.72
N GLY A 416 -11.02 -0.65 10.07
CA GLY A 416 -11.62 0.54 10.65
C GLY A 416 -10.60 1.65 11.00
N GLY A 417 -9.42 1.63 10.38
CA GLY A 417 -8.31 2.56 10.66
C GLY A 417 -7.37 2.12 11.79
N ARG A 418 -7.57 0.96 12.42
CA ARG A 418 -6.67 0.41 13.45
C ARG A 418 -5.83 -0.74 12.86
N PRO A 419 -4.49 -0.65 12.86
CA PRO A 419 -3.62 -1.73 12.40
C PRO A 419 -3.60 -2.89 13.40
N PHE A 420 -3.53 -4.11 12.88
CA PHE A 420 -3.38 -5.35 13.64
C PHE A 420 -2.23 -6.17 13.06
N SER A 421 -1.34 -6.65 13.93
CA SER A 421 -0.45 -7.76 13.61
C SER A 421 -1.26 -9.04 13.43
N ARG A 422 -0.66 -10.08 12.82
CA ARG A 422 -1.33 -11.38 12.64
C ARG A 422 -1.87 -11.97 13.96
N PRO A 423 -1.09 -12.05 15.05
CA PRO A 423 -1.59 -12.58 16.32
C PRO A 423 -2.73 -11.74 16.91
N GLU A 424 -2.62 -10.41 16.90
CA GLU A 424 -3.66 -9.51 17.43
C GLU A 424 -4.97 -9.61 16.64
N ALA A 425 -4.88 -9.84 15.33
CA ALA A 425 -6.02 -10.07 14.47
C ALA A 425 -6.71 -11.41 14.81
N GLU A 426 -5.92 -12.48 14.98
CA GLU A 426 -6.41 -13.81 15.34
C GLU A 426 -7.09 -13.83 16.73
N ASP A 427 -6.51 -13.18 17.74
CA ASP A 427 -7.09 -13.04 19.09
C ASP A 427 -8.44 -12.29 19.08
N ARG A 428 -8.64 -11.39 18.12
CA ARG A 428 -9.90 -10.66 17.93
C ARG A 428 -10.96 -11.47 17.17
N GLY A 429 -10.58 -12.61 16.58
CA GLY A 429 -11.45 -13.41 15.72
C GLY A 429 -11.43 -12.99 14.25
N PHE A 430 -10.41 -12.25 13.81
CA PHE A 430 -10.12 -12.07 12.39
C PHE A 430 -9.26 -13.23 11.91
N ASP A 431 -9.42 -13.61 10.64
CA ASP A 431 -8.67 -14.71 10.02
C ASP A 431 -7.85 -14.20 8.84
N PRO A 432 -6.67 -13.58 9.09
CA PRO A 432 -5.71 -13.28 8.04
C PRO A 432 -5.00 -14.57 7.62
N HIS A 433 -4.94 -14.90 6.33
CA HIS A 433 -4.24 -16.11 5.86
C HIS A 433 -3.60 -15.88 4.48
N GLU A 434 -2.57 -16.66 4.18
CA GLU A 434 -2.03 -16.73 2.83
C GLU A 434 -2.84 -17.74 2.01
N ALA A 435 -3.18 -17.37 0.79
CA ALA A 435 -3.87 -18.21 -0.18
C ALA A 435 -2.98 -18.38 -1.41
N PRO A 436 -2.37 -19.56 -1.62
CA PRO A 436 -1.59 -19.83 -2.81
C PRO A 436 -2.52 -19.92 -4.03
N ASN A 437 -2.06 -19.44 -5.19
CA ASN A 437 -2.74 -19.58 -6.47
C ASN A 437 -2.01 -20.61 -7.35
N PRO A 438 -2.69 -21.21 -8.33
CA PRO A 438 -2.07 -22.22 -9.22
C PRO A 438 -0.84 -21.74 -10.00
N ASN A 439 -0.71 -20.43 -10.25
CA ASN A 439 0.39 -19.85 -11.03
C ASN A 439 1.60 -19.43 -10.16
N ASP A 440 1.85 -20.13 -9.04
CA ASP A 440 2.89 -19.80 -8.04
C ASP A 440 2.86 -18.38 -7.47
N THR A 441 1.74 -17.67 -7.67
CA THR A 441 1.47 -16.38 -7.03
C THR A 441 0.67 -16.60 -5.75
N ARG A 442 0.71 -15.66 -4.82
CA ARG A 442 -0.08 -15.69 -3.59
C ARG A 442 -1.06 -14.53 -3.50
N ALA A 443 -2.13 -14.76 -2.76
CA ALA A 443 -3.05 -13.74 -2.32
C ALA A 443 -3.11 -13.73 -0.79
N PHE A 444 -3.51 -12.62 -0.21
CA PHE A 444 -3.71 -12.48 1.22
C PHE A 444 -5.20 -12.38 1.51
N GLY A 445 -5.73 -13.39 2.19
CA GLY A 445 -7.12 -13.46 2.62
C GLY A 445 -7.32 -12.84 3.99
N LEU A 446 -8.52 -12.30 4.22
CA LEU A 446 -8.97 -11.78 5.50
C LEU A 446 -10.45 -12.09 5.70
N ARG A 447 -10.80 -12.62 6.86
CA ARG A 447 -12.20 -12.68 7.31
C ARG A 447 -12.44 -11.76 8.50
N VAL A 448 -13.51 -10.97 8.44
CA VAL A 448 -13.90 -10.01 9.49
C VAL A 448 -15.39 -10.16 9.81
N PRO A 449 -15.78 -10.53 11.04
CA PRO A 449 -17.18 -10.64 11.44
C PRO A 449 -17.96 -9.33 11.29
N PHE A 450 -19.20 -9.40 10.83
CA PHE A 450 -20.09 -8.22 10.74
C PHE A 450 -20.41 -7.59 12.10
N ALA A 451 -20.39 -8.41 13.16
CA ALA A 451 -20.63 -7.97 14.52
C ALA A 451 -19.47 -7.18 15.14
N ASP A 452 -18.29 -7.16 14.50
CA ASP A 452 -17.13 -6.45 15.03
C ASP A 452 -17.40 -4.92 15.10
N PRO A 453 -17.12 -4.24 16.22
CA PRO A 453 -17.33 -2.80 16.37
C PRO A 453 -16.62 -1.89 15.35
N LEU A 454 -15.57 -2.38 14.68
CA LEU A 454 -14.83 -1.64 13.65
C LEU A 454 -15.51 -1.70 12.28
N VAL A 455 -16.49 -2.59 12.10
CA VAL A 455 -17.34 -2.64 10.91
C VAL A 455 -18.45 -1.59 11.06
N GLN A 456 -18.52 -0.68 10.10
CA GLN A 456 -19.53 0.37 10.11
C GLN A 456 -20.89 -0.20 9.71
N GLN A 457 -21.92 0.11 10.49
CA GLN A 457 -23.28 -0.34 10.25
C GLN A 457 -24.17 0.85 9.93
N GLN A 458 -25.01 0.72 8.91
CA GLN A 458 -25.96 1.74 8.49
C GLN A 458 -27.32 1.11 8.20
N TYR A 459 -28.37 1.62 8.86
CA TYR A 459 -29.74 1.25 8.50
C TYR A 459 -30.10 1.80 7.13
N LEU A 460 -30.70 0.97 6.27
CA LEU A 460 -31.22 1.40 4.97
C LEU A 460 -32.73 1.56 5.03
N HIS A 461 -33.47 0.46 4.88
CA HIS A 461 -34.94 0.41 4.90
C HIS A 461 -35.42 -1.02 5.11
N GLY A 462 -36.64 -1.20 5.65
CA GLY A 462 -37.21 -2.52 5.89
C GLY A 462 -36.28 -3.38 6.76
N PRO A 463 -36.01 -4.64 6.37
CA PRO A 463 -35.07 -5.52 7.09
C PRO A 463 -33.60 -5.28 6.73
N LEU A 464 -33.27 -4.37 5.80
CA LEU A 464 -31.93 -4.23 5.23
C LEU A 464 -31.02 -3.28 6.03
N ARG A 465 -29.82 -3.78 6.33
CA ARG A 465 -28.71 -3.03 6.93
C ARG A 465 -27.46 -3.18 6.06
N ARG A 466 -26.74 -2.07 5.87
CA ARG A 466 -25.44 -2.05 5.20
C ARG A 466 -24.32 -2.18 6.21
N TYR A 467 -23.46 -3.16 5.99
CA TYR A 467 -22.17 -3.28 6.63
C TYR A 467 -21.10 -2.73 5.71
N THR A 468 -20.17 -1.95 6.25
CA THR A 468 -19.04 -1.36 5.51
C THR A 468 -17.74 -1.68 6.22
N LEU A 469 -16.86 -2.40 5.53
CA LEU A 469 -15.51 -2.72 5.97
C LEU A 469 -14.51 -1.82 5.27
N ARG A 470 -13.82 -0.98 6.05
CA ARG A 470 -12.64 -0.23 5.64
C ARG A 470 -11.41 -1.00 6.06
N LEU A 471 -10.55 -1.33 5.11
CA LEU A 471 -9.36 -2.13 5.37
C LEU A 471 -8.14 -1.61 4.62
N ASN A 472 -6.95 -1.72 5.21
CA ASN A 472 -5.68 -1.46 4.52
C ASN A 472 -4.73 -2.64 4.76
N TYR A 473 -4.17 -3.19 3.69
CA TYR A 473 -3.10 -4.18 3.79
C TYR A 473 -1.75 -3.46 3.76
N THR A 474 -0.88 -3.77 4.72
CA THR A 474 0.53 -3.34 4.71
C THR A 474 1.39 -4.51 4.27
N LEU A 475 2.06 -4.35 3.14
CA LEU A 475 2.86 -5.39 2.49
C LEU A 475 4.32 -4.97 2.46
N ARG A 476 5.24 -5.93 2.45
CA ARG A 476 6.69 -5.68 2.34
C ARG A 476 7.32 -6.53 1.25
N LEU A 477 8.22 -5.93 0.49
CA LEU A 477 9.04 -6.63 -0.48
C LEU A 477 10.23 -7.27 0.24
N LEU A 478 10.34 -8.59 0.21
CA LEU A 478 11.45 -9.32 0.83
C LEU A 478 12.85 -8.92 0.29
N PRO A 479 13.04 -8.68 -1.03
CA PRO A 479 14.38 -8.37 -1.55
C PRO A 479 14.91 -7.00 -1.15
N THR A 480 14.04 -5.99 -1.01
CA THR A 480 14.45 -4.59 -0.74
C THR A 480 14.09 -4.13 0.68
N GLY A 481 13.20 -4.83 1.37
CA GLY A 481 12.65 -4.42 2.66
C GLY A 481 11.63 -3.28 2.58
N GLU A 482 11.35 -2.75 1.38
CA GLU A 482 10.41 -1.65 1.18
C GLU A 482 8.97 -2.10 1.44
N ALA A 483 8.19 -1.26 2.12
CA ALA A 483 6.80 -1.51 2.43
C ALA A 483 5.85 -0.59 1.64
N PHE A 484 4.68 -1.10 1.30
CA PHE A 484 3.61 -0.35 0.63
C PHE A 484 2.24 -0.74 1.20
N THR A 485 1.25 0.12 0.97
CA THR A 485 -0.11 -0.09 1.47
C THR A 485 -1.12 -0.17 0.35
N GLN A 486 -2.10 -1.05 0.51
CA GLN A 486 -3.22 -1.20 -0.40
C GLN A 486 -4.53 -1.07 0.37
N ALA A 487 -5.29 -0.01 0.07
CA ALA A 487 -6.56 0.28 0.69
C ALA A 487 -7.72 -0.46 0.00
N GLY A 488 -8.72 -0.82 0.79
CA GLY A 488 -9.95 -1.48 0.38
C GLY A 488 -11.18 -0.96 1.11
N LEU A 489 -12.30 -0.93 0.40
CA LEU A 489 -13.61 -0.59 0.93
C LEU A 489 -14.61 -1.61 0.40
N ILE A 490 -15.20 -2.40 1.28
CA ILE A 490 -16.15 -3.45 0.94
C ILE A 490 -17.47 -3.17 1.65
N THR A 491 -18.59 -3.35 0.95
CA THR A 491 -19.94 -3.13 1.50
C THR A 491 -20.81 -4.35 1.26
N CYS A 492 -21.57 -4.77 2.26
CA CYS A 492 -22.52 -5.87 2.15
C CYS A 492 -23.86 -5.48 2.77
N ASP A 493 -24.94 -5.65 2.02
CA ASP A 493 -26.31 -5.37 2.49
C ASP A 493 -26.94 -6.69 2.96
N VAL A 494 -27.40 -6.72 4.20
CA VAL A 494 -27.88 -7.92 4.88
C VAL A 494 -29.30 -7.69 5.41
N PRO A 495 -30.26 -8.60 5.18
CA PRO A 495 -31.63 -8.49 5.68
C PRO A 495 -31.75 -9.03 7.12
N ASP A 496 -31.08 -8.38 8.08
CA ASP A 496 -30.99 -8.83 9.48
C ASP A 496 -31.53 -7.81 10.52
N VAL A 497 -32.24 -6.79 10.05
CA VAL A 497 -32.86 -5.80 10.92
C VAL A 497 -34.16 -6.34 11.52
N VAL A 498 -34.21 -6.40 12.84
CA VAL A 498 -35.44 -6.63 13.60
C VAL A 498 -35.90 -5.27 14.14
N PRO A 499 -37.05 -4.74 13.69
CA PRO A 499 -37.56 -3.46 14.19
C PRO A 499 -38.01 -3.60 15.65
N PRO A 500 -37.95 -2.50 16.43
CA PRO A 500 -38.52 -2.50 17.78
C PRO A 500 -40.03 -2.68 17.72
N SER A 501 -40.59 -3.30 18.76
CA SER A 501 -42.04 -3.46 18.92
C SER A 501 -42.52 -2.66 20.13
N PHE A 502 -43.76 -2.20 20.08
CA PHE A 502 -44.33 -1.28 21.07
C PHE A 502 -45.64 -1.80 21.62
N GLN A 503 -45.83 -1.63 22.93
CA GLN A 503 -47.08 -1.90 23.63
C GLN A 503 -47.43 -0.67 24.46
N GLY A 504 -48.69 -0.26 24.40
CA GLY A 504 -49.22 0.87 25.17
C GLY A 504 -50.16 0.38 26.26
N SER A 505 -50.12 1.01 27.42
CA SER A 505 -51.05 0.74 28.52
C SER A 505 -51.43 2.03 29.26
N CYS A 506 -52.57 2.00 29.94
CA CYS A 506 -53.07 3.11 30.75
C CYS A 506 -52.92 2.75 32.24
N GLU A 507 -51.97 3.39 32.91
CA GLU A 507 -51.76 3.24 34.36
C GLU A 507 -52.62 4.22 35.14
N ALA A 508 -52.66 4.10 36.47
CA ALA A 508 -53.31 5.09 37.33
C ALA A 508 -52.61 6.46 37.23
N GLY A 509 -53.17 7.35 36.39
CA GLY A 509 -52.69 8.72 36.20
C GLY A 509 -51.49 8.88 35.25
N ALA A 510 -51.14 7.87 34.45
CA ALA A 510 -50.05 7.95 33.46
C ALA A 510 -50.33 7.12 32.20
N LEU A 511 -49.78 7.56 31.07
CA LEU A 511 -49.70 6.77 29.84
C LEU A 511 -48.37 6.03 29.83
N ALA A 512 -48.41 4.71 29.72
CA ALA A 512 -47.22 3.87 29.70
C ALA A 512 -46.98 3.29 28.31
N LEU A 513 -45.71 3.21 27.94
CA LEU A 513 -45.19 2.62 26.72
C LEU A 513 -44.09 1.63 27.12
N LEU A 514 -44.26 0.38 26.70
CA LEU A 514 -43.23 -0.64 26.75
C LEU A 514 -42.74 -0.91 25.32
N MET A 515 -41.47 -0.62 25.07
CA MET A 515 -40.79 -0.93 23.82
C MET A 515 -39.88 -2.14 24.02
N THR A 516 -40.06 -3.19 23.24
CA THR A 516 -39.07 -4.27 23.14
C THR A 516 -38.03 -3.89 22.10
N HIS A 517 -36.75 -3.90 22.51
CA HIS A 517 -35.63 -3.53 21.64
C HIS A 517 -35.51 -4.45 20.42
N GLY A 518 -35.13 -3.86 19.30
CA GLY A 518 -34.74 -4.51 18.06
C GLY A 518 -33.22 -4.65 17.93
N THR A 519 -32.73 -4.81 16.70
CA THR A 519 -31.28 -4.93 16.44
C THR A 519 -30.57 -3.59 16.24
N LEU A 520 -31.30 -2.48 16.05
CA LEU A 520 -30.75 -1.17 15.66
C LEU A 520 -31.27 0.04 16.43
N ASP A 521 -32.38 -0.10 17.14
CA ASP A 521 -33.08 0.99 17.82
C ASP A 521 -32.26 1.66 18.94
N ARG A 522 -31.26 0.96 19.50
CA ARG A 522 -30.27 1.53 20.43
C ARG A 522 -29.46 2.70 19.87
N PHE A 523 -29.39 2.83 18.54
CA PHE A 523 -28.66 3.91 17.86
C PHE A 523 -29.58 5.09 17.48
N TRP A 524 -30.88 4.99 17.77
CA TRP A 524 -31.87 5.99 17.44
C TRP A 524 -32.22 6.83 18.67
N VAL A 525 -32.65 8.07 18.43
CA VAL A 525 -32.95 9.02 19.51
C VAL A 525 -34.46 8.98 19.81
N PRO A 526 -34.88 8.78 21.06
CA PRO A 526 -36.30 8.77 21.43
C PRO A 526 -36.88 10.19 21.55
N TYR A 527 -38.09 10.36 21.04
CA TYR A 527 -38.85 11.61 21.01
C TYR A 527 -40.26 11.40 21.55
N VAL A 528 -40.77 12.40 22.27
CA VAL A 528 -42.18 12.54 22.62
C VAL A 528 -42.73 13.80 21.97
N GLY A 529 -43.73 13.62 21.12
CA GLY A 529 -44.21 14.64 20.19
C GLY A 529 -43.08 15.14 19.29
N LYS A 530 -42.69 16.42 19.46
CA LYS A 530 -41.62 17.08 18.70
C LYS A 530 -40.32 17.27 19.48
N ARG A 531 -40.26 16.84 20.74
CA ARG A 531 -39.12 17.10 21.63
C ARG A 531 -38.37 15.80 21.95
N PRO A 532 -37.03 15.82 22.00
CA PRO A 532 -36.26 14.65 22.42
C PRO A 532 -36.54 14.34 23.89
N LEU A 533 -36.64 13.05 24.23
CA LEU A 533 -36.99 12.60 25.56
C LEU A 533 -36.00 13.10 26.63
N SER A 534 -34.71 13.25 26.28
CA SER A 534 -33.68 13.79 27.17
C SER A 534 -33.97 15.20 27.70
N GLN A 535 -34.74 16.02 26.96
CA GLN A 535 -35.16 17.36 27.39
C GLN A 535 -36.42 17.35 28.26
N LEU A 536 -37.15 16.24 28.29
CA LEU A 536 -38.41 16.08 29.04
C LEU A 536 -38.23 15.30 30.34
N ALA A 537 -37.19 14.46 30.44
CA ALA A 537 -36.99 13.53 31.54
C ALA A 537 -36.47 14.14 32.86
N ALA A 538 -36.08 15.43 32.92
CA ALA A 538 -35.60 16.05 34.17
C ALA A 538 -36.11 17.50 34.37
N PRO A 539 -36.57 17.90 35.60
CA PRO A 539 -36.97 17.13 36.77
C PRO A 539 -38.51 17.05 36.96
N HIS A 540 -39.00 15.82 37.22
CA HIS A 540 -40.32 15.44 37.79
C HIS A 540 -41.56 15.37 36.89
N SER A 541 -41.53 14.60 35.81
CA SER A 541 -42.79 13.93 35.41
C SER A 541 -42.55 12.55 34.79
N TYR A 542 -41.63 12.40 33.85
CA TYR A 542 -41.52 11.15 33.09
C TYR A 542 -40.76 10.09 33.91
N ARG A 543 -41.31 8.87 34.01
CA ARG A 543 -40.61 7.70 34.55
C ARG A 543 -40.04 6.88 33.40
N VAL A 544 -38.73 6.73 33.36
CA VAL A 544 -38.02 6.00 32.30
C VAL A 544 -37.17 4.92 32.94
N SER A 545 -37.25 3.70 32.42
CA SER A 545 -36.39 2.57 32.80
C SER A 545 -36.04 1.74 31.58
N ASP A 546 -34.80 1.31 31.47
CA ASP A 546 -34.29 0.52 30.34
C ASP A 546 -33.44 -0.62 30.90
N ASP A 547 -33.82 -1.86 30.61
CA ASP A 547 -33.12 -3.08 31.05
C ASP A 547 -32.23 -3.70 29.93
N GLY A 548 -32.13 -3.03 28.78
CA GLY A 548 -31.40 -3.49 27.60
C GLY A 548 -32.19 -4.40 26.66
N ARG A 549 -33.30 -4.99 27.11
CA ARG A 549 -34.26 -5.74 26.28
C ARG A 549 -35.58 -5.01 26.13
N HIS A 550 -36.00 -4.28 27.16
CA HIS A 550 -37.20 -3.48 27.22
C HIS A 550 -36.89 -2.07 27.72
N PHE A 551 -37.42 -1.11 27.00
CA PHE A 551 -37.48 0.28 27.36
C PHE A 551 -38.89 0.62 27.81
N HIS A 552 -39.05 1.10 29.03
CA HIS A 552 -40.32 1.48 29.62
C HIS A 552 -40.37 2.98 29.89
N LEU A 553 -41.44 3.61 29.42
CA LEU A 553 -41.71 5.04 29.54
C LEU A 553 -43.12 5.22 30.10
N ALA A 554 -43.24 5.80 31.29
CA ALA A 554 -44.53 6.24 31.84
C ALA A 554 -44.56 7.77 31.95
N VAL A 555 -45.57 8.37 31.32
CA VAL A 555 -45.77 9.82 31.21
C VAL A 555 -47.01 10.21 32.02
N PRO A 556 -46.87 10.97 33.11
CA PRO A 556 -48.02 11.41 33.91
C PRO A 556 -49.02 12.22 33.11
N LEU A 557 -50.29 12.08 33.48
CA LEU A 557 -51.36 12.96 33.03
C LEU A 557 -50.99 14.42 33.38
N LEU A 558 -51.20 15.35 32.43
CA LEU A 558 -50.82 16.77 32.55
C LEU A 558 -49.33 17.07 32.31
N ALA A 559 -48.49 16.08 32.02
CA ALA A 559 -47.09 16.32 31.68
C ALA A 559 -46.91 17.00 30.31
N ALA A 560 -45.85 17.80 30.18
CA ALA A 560 -45.53 18.48 28.92
C ALA A 560 -45.11 17.47 27.85
N GLY A 561 -45.68 17.53 26.65
CA GLY A 561 -45.37 16.62 25.54
C GLY A 561 -46.51 15.68 25.15
N LEU A 562 -47.54 15.54 25.99
CA LEU A 562 -48.80 14.89 25.65
C LEU A 562 -49.71 15.81 24.82
N ALA A 563 -50.52 15.22 23.94
CA ALA A 563 -51.64 15.88 23.28
C ALA A 563 -52.93 15.57 24.06
N TYR A 564 -53.79 16.57 24.25
CA TYR A 564 -55.10 16.40 24.90
C TYR A 564 -56.17 16.54 23.84
N GLU A 565 -56.89 15.45 23.54
CA GLU A 565 -57.78 15.39 22.39
C GLU A 565 -59.21 15.83 22.73
N SER A 566 -59.73 15.41 23.88
CA SER A 566 -61.07 15.79 24.32
C SER A 566 -61.25 15.72 25.83
N ILE A 567 -62.22 16.48 26.34
CA ILE A 567 -62.70 16.40 27.72
C ILE A 567 -64.20 16.13 27.65
N SER A 568 -64.63 15.04 28.28
CA SER A 568 -66.04 14.62 28.30
C SER A 568 -66.46 14.20 29.70
N LEU A 569 -67.74 13.81 29.86
CA LEU A 569 -68.23 13.23 31.11
C LEU A 569 -67.53 11.89 31.46
N GLN A 570 -66.93 11.21 30.48
CA GLN A 570 -66.16 9.97 30.67
C GLN A 570 -64.75 10.23 31.21
N GLY A 571 -64.20 11.44 30.97
CA GLY A 571 -62.86 11.80 31.43
C GLY A 571 -62.09 12.69 30.45
N LEU A 572 -60.79 12.85 30.73
CA LEU A 572 -59.82 13.53 29.88
C LEU A 572 -59.12 12.49 29.00
N THR A 573 -59.26 12.62 27.68
CA THR A 573 -58.53 11.78 26.71
C THR A 573 -57.20 12.44 26.37
N ALA A 574 -56.12 11.75 26.72
CA ALA A 574 -54.75 12.15 26.43
C ALA A 574 -54.10 11.17 25.46
N ARG A 575 -53.22 11.69 24.60
CA ARG A 575 -52.45 10.95 23.61
C ARG A 575 -50.96 11.20 23.78
N LEU A 576 -50.20 10.11 23.82
CA LEU A 576 -48.75 10.09 23.79
C LEU A 576 -48.29 9.68 22.39
N ASP A 577 -47.61 10.59 21.70
CA ASP A 577 -46.97 10.31 20.41
C ASP A 577 -45.47 10.06 20.62
N PHE A 578 -45.04 8.81 20.54
CA PHE A 578 -43.64 8.38 20.69
C PHE A 578 -43.01 8.12 19.32
N SER A 579 -41.76 8.54 19.12
CA SER A 579 -41.01 8.22 17.90
C SER A 579 -39.53 7.99 18.16
N LEU A 580 -38.93 7.07 17.41
CA LEU A 580 -37.49 6.91 17.30
C LEU A 580 -37.03 7.57 16.01
N ARG A 581 -36.02 8.42 16.13
CA ARG A 581 -35.52 9.22 15.01
C ARG A 581 -34.04 9.00 14.78
N ASP A 582 -33.64 9.07 13.53
CA ASP A 582 -32.23 9.04 13.15
C ASP A 582 -31.50 10.25 13.77
N ASN A 583 -30.33 10.03 14.37
CA ASN A 583 -29.59 11.08 15.07
C ASN A 583 -29.11 12.21 14.13
N LYS A 584 -28.79 11.88 12.86
CA LYS A 584 -28.25 12.86 11.89
C LYS A 584 -29.35 13.56 11.11
N THR A 585 -30.24 12.79 10.49
CA THR A 585 -31.28 13.29 9.58
C THR A 585 -32.57 13.68 10.29
N ARG A 586 -32.77 13.25 11.55
CA ARG A 586 -34.00 13.43 12.35
C ARG A 586 -35.25 12.84 11.70
N SER A 587 -35.08 11.98 10.69
CA SER A 587 -36.16 11.23 10.05
C SER A 587 -36.78 10.24 11.04
N VAL A 588 -38.10 10.02 10.93
CA VAL A 588 -38.82 9.07 11.79
C VAL A 588 -38.58 7.66 11.26
N LEU A 589 -37.99 6.81 12.10
CA LEU A 589 -37.66 5.42 11.77
C LEU A 589 -38.69 4.45 12.35
N ALA A 590 -39.25 4.79 13.51
CA ALA A 590 -40.37 4.09 14.12
C ALA A 590 -41.23 5.08 14.91
N SER A 591 -42.53 4.83 14.99
CA SER A 591 -43.46 5.66 15.77
C SER A 591 -44.57 4.80 16.35
N PHE A 592 -45.05 5.20 17.53
CA PHE A 592 -46.14 4.54 18.21
C PHE A 592 -46.96 5.55 19.01
N THR A 593 -48.25 5.29 19.13
CA THR A 593 -49.20 6.19 19.77
C THR A 593 -49.98 5.45 20.85
N VAL A 594 -50.02 6.03 22.05
CA VAL A 594 -50.84 5.54 23.17
C VAL A 594 -51.95 6.55 23.44
N VAL A 595 -53.20 6.10 23.51
CA VAL A 595 -54.36 6.93 23.85
C VAL A 595 -55.01 6.37 25.11
N CYS A 596 -55.22 7.22 26.11
CA CYS A 596 -55.84 6.84 27.37
C CYS A 596 -56.90 7.86 27.78
N THR A 597 -58.02 7.37 28.32
CA THR A 597 -59.06 8.22 28.90
C THR A 597 -59.04 8.07 30.41
N PHE A 598 -58.74 9.15 31.11
CA PHE A 598 -58.61 9.16 32.56
C PHE A 598 -59.89 9.71 33.20
N PRO A 599 -60.51 9.01 34.16
CA PRO A 599 -61.67 9.53 34.86
C PRO A 599 -61.29 10.79 35.63
N THR A 600 -62.01 11.87 35.36
CA THR A 600 -61.76 13.17 35.99
C THR A 600 -62.65 13.28 37.23
N GLY A 601 -62.03 13.36 38.42
CA GLY A 601 -62.68 13.75 39.67
C GLY A 601 -62.95 15.26 39.67
N GLN A 602 -62.39 15.98 40.64
CA GLN A 602 -62.28 17.43 40.54
C GLN A 602 -61.18 17.78 39.52
N LEU A 603 -61.59 18.27 38.36
CA LEU A 603 -60.69 18.70 37.29
C LEU A 603 -60.83 20.20 37.09
N LEU A 604 -59.70 20.91 37.07
CA LEU A 604 -59.61 22.30 36.65
C LEU A 604 -58.43 22.42 35.67
N VAL A 605 -58.72 22.71 34.40
CA VAL A 605 -57.71 22.88 33.35
C VAL A 605 -57.83 24.26 32.74
N CYS A 606 -56.71 24.97 32.69
CA CYS A 606 -56.56 26.29 32.09
C CYS A 606 -55.84 26.13 30.75
N LEU A 607 -56.57 26.23 29.65
CA LEU A 607 -56.02 26.00 28.31
C LEU A 607 -55.32 27.28 27.79
N PRO A 608 -54.17 27.16 27.10
CA PRO A 608 -53.46 28.32 26.52
C PRO A 608 -54.29 29.15 25.54
N ASN A 609 -55.33 28.57 24.94
CA ASN A 609 -56.24 29.26 24.03
C ASN A 609 -57.28 30.15 24.75
N GLY A 610 -57.19 30.29 26.07
CA GLY A 610 -58.10 31.12 26.86
C GLY A 610 -59.44 30.45 27.20
N THR A 611 -59.47 29.11 27.23
CA THR A 611 -60.64 28.32 27.68
C THR A 611 -60.38 27.73 29.06
N LEU A 612 -61.37 27.82 29.95
CA LEU A 612 -61.35 27.19 31.27
C LEU A 612 -62.30 26.01 31.26
N VAL A 613 -61.79 24.84 31.66
CA VAL A 613 -62.58 23.62 31.80
C VAL A 613 -62.59 23.17 33.26
N ALA A 614 -63.79 22.97 33.82
CA ALA A 614 -63.97 22.58 35.20
C ALA A 614 -65.04 21.50 35.35
N THR A 615 -64.88 20.60 36.32
CA THR A 615 -65.88 19.58 36.66
C THR A 615 -66.44 19.82 38.06
N VAL A 616 -67.76 19.76 38.20
CA VAL A 616 -68.48 19.80 39.47
C VAL A 616 -69.08 18.43 39.75
N LEU A 617 -68.94 17.94 40.97
CA LEU A 617 -69.44 16.63 41.36
C LEU A 617 -70.66 16.78 42.28
N SER A 618 -71.66 15.91 42.10
CA SER A 618 -72.86 15.87 42.95
C SER A 618 -72.51 15.64 44.43
N LEU A 619 -71.43 14.89 44.68
CA LEU A 619 -70.93 14.56 46.02
C LEU A 619 -70.05 15.65 46.65
N ASP A 620 -69.84 16.81 46.00
CA ASP A 620 -69.08 17.92 46.60
C ASP A 620 -69.80 18.53 47.83
N THR A 621 -71.10 18.27 48.01
CA THR A 621 -71.89 18.67 49.18
C THR A 621 -72.60 17.50 49.85
N LYS A 622 -73.03 17.72 51.10
CA LYS A 622 -73.98 16.83 51.81
C LYS A 622 -75.15 17.69 52.34
N PRO A 623 -76.39 17.54 51.86
CA PRO A 623 -76.85 16.57 50.84
C PRO A 623 -76.24 16.82 49.45
N ALA A 624 -76.28 15.80 48.59
CA ALA A 624 -75.69 15.84 47.26
C ALA A 624 -76.41 16.90 46.39
N LEU A 625 -75.64 17.77 45.73
CA LEU A 625 -76.18 18.80 44.82
C LEU A 625 -76.62 18.17 43.49
N ASP A 626 -77.58 18.79 42.78
CA ASP A 626 -77.86 18.44 41.38
C ASP A 626 -76.91 19.22 40.45
N PRO A 627 -75.92 18.56 39.82
CA PRO A 627 -74.93 19.24 39.00
C PRO A 627 -75.54 19.98 37.81
N ARG A 628 -76.72 19.56 37.33
CA ARG A 628 -77.43 20.15 36.20
C ARG A 628 -77.98 21.55 36.49
N ARG A 629 -78.14 21.88 37.77
CA ARG A 629 -78.69 23.16 38.25
C ARG A 629 -77.61 24.15 38.69
N THR A 630 -76.35 23.83 38.42
CA THR A 630 -75.22 24.71 38.71
C THR A 630 -74.99 25.68 37.56
N HIS A 631 -74.54 26.90 37.88
CA HIS A 631 -74.24 27.94 36.89
C HIS A 631 -73.01 28.76 37.32
N LEU A 632 -72.35 29.41 36.36
CA LEU A 632 -71.24 30.34 36.63
C LEU A 632 -71.76 31.66 37.22
N ARG A 633 -70.88 32.65 37.45
CA ARG A 633 -71.29 33.99 37.93
C ARG A 633 -72.36 34.64 37.05
N ASP A 634 -72.34 34.37 35.76
CA ASP A 634 -73.45 34.66 34.84
C ASP A 634 -74.44 33.47 34.86
N PRO A 635 -75.69 33.65 35.34
CA PRO A 635 -76.68 32.58 35.42
C PRO A 635 -77.08 31.97 34.07
N SER A 636 -76.84 32.67 32.95
CA SER A 636 -77.09 32.12 31.61
C SER A 636 -76.06 31.05 31.20
N CYS A 637 -74.92 30.99 31.89
CA CYS A 637 -73.85 30.03 31.61
C CYS A 637 -73.95 28.78 32.50
N GLY A 638 -74.69 27.78 32.01
CA GLY A 638 -74.76 26.43 32.58
C GLY A 638 -73.65 25.48 32.08
N PRO A 639 -73.66 24.21 32.54
CA PRO A 639 -72.69 23.22 32.11
C PRO A 639 -72.89 22.79 30.66
N VAL A 640 -71.78 22.60 29.94
CA VAL A 640 -71.79 22.14 28.53
C VAL A 640 -72.20 20.67 28.40
N ALA A 641 -72.00 19.88 29.45
CA ALA A 641 -72.49 18.51 29.56
C ALA A 641 -72.73 18.18 31.03
N SER A 642 -73.79 17.44 31.35
CA SER A 642 -74.09 17.06 32.74
C SER A 642 -74.88 15.76 32.83
N ASN A 643 -74.78 15.08 33.96
CA ASN A 643 -75.61 13.95 34.34
C ASN A 643 -75.97 14.03 35.84
N SER A 644 -76.61 13.01 36.39
CA SER A 644 -77.01 12.97 37.81
C SER A 644 -75.82 13.01 38.78
N SER A 645 -74.60 12.71 38.34
CA SER A 645 -73.40 12.59 39.18
C SER A 645 -72.41 13.75 39.04
N ARG A 646 -72.35 14.41 37.88
CA ARG A 646 -71.36 15.46 37.59
C ARG A 646 -71.81 16.42 36.49
N ALA A 647 -71.21 17.59 36.45
CA ALA A 647 -71.37 18.61 35.41
C ALA A 647 -70.01 19.10 34.92
N LEU A 648 -69.87 19.23 33.60
CA LEU A 648 -68.69 19.76 32.92
C LEU A 648 -68.97 21.19 32.46
N PHE A 649 -68.12 22.11 32.85
CA PHE A 649 -68.11 23.49 32.39
C PHE A 649 -66.94 23.68 31.44
N SER A 650 -67.19 24.34 30.30
CA SER A 650 -66.17 24.76 29.35
C SER A 650 -66.56 26.14 28.82
N PHE A 651 -65.78 27.16 29.16
CA PHE A 651 -66.11 28.55 28.82
C PHE A 651 -64.86 29.39 28.55
N SER A 652 -65.02 30.47 27.79
CA SER A 652 -63.94 31.42 27.53
C SER A 652 -63.67 32.27 28.77
N LEU A 653 -62.40 32.53 29.06
CA LEU A 653 -61.95 33.40 30.17
C LEU A 653 -62.45 34.85 30.07
N THR A 654 -62.99 35.26 28.92
CA THR A 654 -63.55 36.60 28.70
C THR A 654 -65.08 36.66 28.84
N SER A 655 -65.72 35.51 29.13
CA SER A 655 -67.18 35.34 29.13
C SER A 655 -67.71 34.87 30.49
N CYS A 656 -69.04 34.69 30.59
CA CYS A 656 -69.72 34.07 31.72
C CYS A 656 -69.45 34.73 33.09
N GLY A 657 -69.26 36.05 33.13
CA GLY A 657 -68.97 36.78 34.36
C GLY A 657 -67.56 36.55 34.94
N THR A 658 -66.62 36.03 34.14
CA THR A 658 -65.23 35.82 34.56
C THR A 658 -64.53 37.16 34.82
N THR A 659 -63.94 37.31 35.99
CA THR A 659 -63.17 38.50 36.36
C THR A 659 -61.68 38.28 36.11
N ARG A 660 -60.94 39.33 35.76
CA ARG A 660 -59.49 39.29 35.57
C ARG A 660 -58.80 40.27 36.51
N ARG A 661 -57.66 39.88 37.09
CA ARG A 661 -56.80 40.73 37.90
C ARG A 661 -55.32 40.46 37.62
N PHE A 662 -54.48 41.46 37.82
CA PHE A 662 -53.02 41.31 37.76
C PHE A 662 -52.49 41.02 39.16
N GLU A 663 -51.71 39.94 39.32
CA GLU A 663 -51.17 39.51 40.60
C GLU A 663 -49.76 38.94 40.42
N GLY A 664 -48.73 39.66 40.89
CA GLY A 664 -47.35 39.16 40.97
C GLY A 664 -46.73 38.71 39.65
N GLY A 665 -46.96 39.43 38.55
CA GLY A 665 -46.46 39.05 37.21
C GLY A 665 -47.33 38.02 36.46
N TYR A 666 -48.50 37.68 37.01
CA TYR A 666 -49.49 36.80 36.38
C TYR A 666 -50.80 37.55 36.11
N LEU A 667 -51.45 37.23 35.01
CA LEU A 667 -52.84 37.55 34.76
C LEU A 667 -53.71 36.42 35.33
N VAL A 668 -54.51 36.74 36.35
CA VAL A 668 -55.34 35.79 37.09
C VAL A 668 -56.80 35.98 36.71
N TYR A 669 -57.40 34.94 36.15
CA TYR A 669 -58.82 34.88 35.85
C TYR A 669 -59.55 34.08 36.93
N GLU A 670 -60.69 34.59 37.37
CA GLU A 670 -61.51 34.00 38.42
C GLU A 670 -62.98 34.00 38.04
N ASN A 671 -63.61 32.84 38.19
CA ASN A 671 -65.06 32.65 38.10
C ASN A 671 -65.53 31.78 39.28
N GLU A 672 -66.83 31.69 39.50
CA GLU A 672 -67.43 30.92 40.58
C GLU A 672 -68.59 30.10 40.04
N VAL A 673 -68.59 28.79 40.31
CA VAL A 673 -69.77 27.95 40.07
C VAL A 673 -70.63 27.97 41.32
N THR A 674 -71.92 28.26 41.16
CA THR A 674 -72.88 28.36 42.26
C THR A 674 -74.04 27.38 42.09
N PHE A 675 -74.54 26.91 43.23
CA PHE A 675 -75.79 26.16 43.31
C PHE A 675 -76.62 26.70 44.48
N VAL A 676 -77.87 27.02 44.20
CA VAL A 676 -78.86 27.45 45.19
C VAL A 676 -79.97 26.40 45.24
N PRO A 677 -80.16 25.68 46.35
CA PRO A 677 -81.30 24.78 46.51
C PRO A 677 -82.62 25.55 46.37
N GLU A 678 -83.60 24.99 45.66
CA GLU A 678 -84.96 25.54 45.61
C GLU A 678 -85.77 25.04 46.80
N GLY A 679 -86.52 25.94 47.46
CA GLY A 679 -87.49 25.56 48.49
C GLY A 679 -87.37 26.26 49.85
N VAL A 680 -87.05 27.57 49.92
CA VAL A 680 -87.29 28.37 51.13
C VAL A 680 -88.38 29.42 50.84
N PRO A 681 -89.64 29.21 51.26
CA PRO A 681 -90.66 30.26 51.28
C PRO A 681 -90.25 31.34 52.28
N ALA A 682 -90.45 32.62 51.93
CA ALA A 682 -90.03 33.78 52.71
C ALA A 682 -90.78 34.00 54.05
N THR A 683 -91.47 33.00 54.60
CA THR A 683 -92.41 33.19 55.72
C THR A 683 -92.14 32.35 56.97
N SER A 684 -91.07 31.56 57.08
CA SER A 684 -90.66 30.92 58.36
C SER A 684 -89.19 30.47 58.36
N PRO A 685 -88.39 30.75 59.41
CA PRO A 685 -86.99 30.34 59.47
C PRO A 685 -86.88 28.87 59.89
N ILE A 686 -86.89 27.95 58.92
CA ILE A 686 -86.34 26.61 59.15
C ILE A 686 -84.83 26.74 58.99
N ILE A 687 -84.06 26.43 60.04
CA ILE A 687 -82.60 26.31 59.93
C ILE A 687 -82.33 25.04 59.11
N THR A 688 -82.40 25.13 57.78
CA THR A 688 -81.92 24.08 56.89
C THR A 688 -80.40 24.18 56.85
N ARG A 689 -79.70 23.09 57.19
CA ARG A 689 -78.23 23.00 57.13
C ARG A 689 -77.70 22.89 55.69
N ASP A 690 -78.49 23.37 54.72
CA ASP A 690 -78.22 23.30 53.30
C ASP A 690 -77.30 24.46 52.92
N SER A 691 -75.99 24.19 52.94
CA SER A 691 -74.98 25.17 52.58
C SER A 691 -75.06 25.48 51.08
N ARG A 692 -75.19 26.77 50.74
CA ARG A 692 -74.98 27.28 49.38
C ARG A 692 -73.63 26.80 48.89
N TYR A 693 -73.60 26.10 47.75
CA TYR A 693 -72.35 25.64 47.16
C TYR A 693 -71.76 26.75 46.29
N ARG A 694 -70.47 27.04 46.50
CA ARG A 694 -69.68 28.00 45.74
C ARG A 694 -68.31 27.39 45.48
N LEU A 695 -67.97 27.16 44.22
CA LEU A 695 -66.67 26.68 43.79
C LEU A 695 -65.94 27.76 43.01
N THR A 696 -64.87 28.30 43.59
CA THR A 696 -64.04 29.31 42.93
C THR A 696 -63.05 28.65 41.97
N LEU A 697 -63.14 29.01 40.70
CA LEU A 697 -62.26 28.57 39.62
C LEU A 697 -61.22 29.66 39.35
N ARG A 698 -59.92 29.35 39.50
CA ARG A 698 -58.84 30.33 39.32
C ARG A 698 -57.75 29.83 38.38
N CYS A 699 -57.55 30.54 37.26
CA CYS A 699 -56.46 30.30 36.32
C CYS A 699 -55.43 31.43 36.39
N ARG A 700 -54.13 31.09 36.42
CA ARG A 700 -53.03 32.07 36.45
C ARG A 700 -52.16 31.90 35.20
N TYR A 701 -52.04 32.96 34.39
CA TYR A 701 -51.20 32.98 33.19
C TYR A 701 -49.99 33.89 33.41
N PRO A 702 -48.75 33.42 33.17
CA PRO A 702 -47.56 34.27 33.30
C PRO A 702 -47.53 35.33 32.19
N LEU A 703 -47.19 36.56 32.54
CA LEU A 703 -46.92 37.61 31.56
C LEU A 703 -45.52 37.36 30.95
N ARG A 704 -45.43 37.17 29.63
CA ARG A 704 -44.15 37.15 28.89
C ARG A 704 -44.04 38.46 28.09
N GLU A 705 -42.91 39.14 28.26
CA GLU A 705 -42.41 40.41 27.66
C GLU A 705 -43.45 41.37 27.02
N MET A 706 -43.52 42.60 27.57
CA MET A 706 -44.37 43.69 27.07
C MET A 706 -43.89 44.19 25.70
N LEU A 707 -44.76 44.12 24.69
CA LEU A 707 -44.63 44.91 23.45
C LEU A 707 -45.17 46.32 23.70
N TRP A 708 -44.28 47.30 23.69
CA TRP A 708 -44.63 48.71 23.74
C TRP A 708 -45.23 49.12 22.39
N VAL A 709 -46.49 49.55 22.38
CA VAL A 709 -47.10 50.23 21.23
C VAL A 709 -47.29 51.68 21.64
N SER A 710 -46.50 52.58 21.07
CA SER A 710 -46.74 54.02 21.15
C SER A 710 -47.61 54.45 19.98
N ALA A 711 -48.68 55.20 20.26
CA ALA A 711 -49.47 55.90 19.26
C ALA A 711 -49.20 57.40 19.44
N GLN A 712 -48.72 58.05 18.37
CA GLN A 712 -48.47 59.49 18.34
C GLN A 712 -49.62 60.13 17.54
N GLN A 713 -50.43 60.95 18.22
CA GLN A 713 -51.54 61.65 17.59
C GLN A 713 -51.00 62.92 16.89
N GLN A 714 -51.04 62.95 15.56
CA GLN A 714 -50.90 64.18 14.78
C GLN A 714 -52.23 64.94 14.84
N LEU A 715 -52.23 66.15 15.40
CA LEU A 715 -53.31 67.12 15.20
C LEU A 715 -52.94 68.02 14.03
N GLY A 716 -53.68 67.88 12.93
CA GLY A 716 -53.80 68.84 11.83
C GLY A 716 -55.17 69.51 11.89
N GLU A 717 -55.16 70.83 11.70
CA GLU A 717 -56.18 71.84 11.99
C GLU A 717 -57.52 71.70 11.26
N ASP A 718 -58.55 72.33 11.82
CA ASP A 718 -59.64 72.89 11.01
C ASP A 718 -59.88 74.37 11.36
N VAL A 719 -60.08 75.13 10.29
CA VAL A 719 -60.14 76.58 10.13
C VAL A 719 -61.50 77.14 10.55
N VAL A 720 -61.53 78.31 11.22
CA VAL A 720 -62.62 79.30 11.01
C VAL A 720 -62.07 80.74 10.97
N SER A 721 -62.33 81.35 9.81
CA SER A 721 -62.31 82.75 9.35
C SER A 721 -62.76 83.83 10.36
N VAL A 722 -62.28 85.09 10.33
CA VAL A 722 -62.67 86.21 9.42
C VAL A 722 -61.81 87.46 9.77
N PRO A 723 -61.61 88.46 8.86
CA PRO A 723 -60.48 89.38 8.83
C PRO A 723 -60.79 90.83 9.25
N HIS A 724 -59.78 91.60 9.66
CA HIS A 724 -59.72 93.08 9.58
C HIS A 724 -58.25 93.52 9.56
N ARG A 725 -57.73 93.85 8.37
CA ARG A 725 -57.50 95.17 7.76
C ARG A 725 -56.18 95.85 8.19
N PRO A 726 -55.50 96.53 7.24
CA PRO A 726 -54.10 96.92 7.32
C PRO A 726 -53.94 98.35 7.85
N VAL A 727 -52.68 98.74 8.08
CA VAL A 727 -52.04 100.02 7.68
C VAL A 727 -50.90 100.29 8.66
N GLY A 728 -49.70 100.51 8.12
CA GLY A 728 -48.56 101.10 8.82
C GLY A 728 -47.29 100.31 8.66
#